data_AF-C1F3I6-F1
#
_entry.id   AF-C1F3I6-F1
#
_cell.length_a   1.000
_cell.length_b   1.000
_cell.length_c   1.000
_cell.angle_alpha   90.00
_cell.angle_beta   90.00
_cell.angle_gamma   90.00
#
_symmetry.space_group_name_H-M   'P 1'
#
loop_
_entity.id
_entity.type
_entity.pdbx_description
1 polymer ?
#
loop_
_entity_poly.entity_id
_entity_poly.type
_entity_poly.pdbx_seq_one_letter_code
_entity_poly.pdbx_strand_id
1 'polypeptide(L)'
;MPNFPAWPGRASRFVWQAMLCLMLLCTLAACTPARAQDSLSAQHLRLTLLMPPAQLYPGQTFTAGLDFQMDPGWHIYWINAGDSGEPPNVKWMLPKGVTAGELQYPPPQRLPLGPLMDFGYENEVVLPVTMHVAPGFHPGSTHAEILADVSWLVCQNVCLPGQGTLKITRETLPRAPAIPTVNIQAQQKIASFEAKMPQPLPRGDMARFQTTAKGFRLAVLLGHKEAKAEFFPLDFTVIANAAPQPVEPLQKGVALSLTKDDSMQQAPKRLHGVLEVGSGQAYLISALPGSLPASAMEQGSSVMPMLRAVLLALVGGMLLNLMPCVFPVLFIKGLALVQSSQHERKKMRAHGWVYTLGILVSFWAVVAVLLILRAAGQQLGWGFQFQSPLFLALMAMLLFFMGLSLAGQFEIGLTLTSAGGSLAQKQGYAGSFFTGVLAMVVATPCTAPFMGPAIGYALAHSAMTSFAVFTGVGLGLALPYLLLAYNPGWTRLLPKPGAWMEILKQAVSIPIFGTVIWMVWLYTESAGSYALMALLSAFLLLAIAGWTLGRWPAKRVATLVALLIIAAAIALPWYVGRVLGDSTQQTKTAASRAGAQTEWQPYSPALLQQYLSEGKPVFVDFTADWCLSCQVNQRVVLDRDDVQKALKSSGVELLKADWTHHDKNISEALQQLGRSGIPTYALYSGQAGAPPQLLPEVLTPGIVFNALNSLPHTATVGSAGSASASSATTAK
;
A
#
# COMPACT_ATOMS: atom_id res chain seq x y z
N MET A 1 67.23 -28.65 -55.03
CA MET A 1 66.53 -29.20 -56.22
C MET A 1 65.92 -30.52 -55.80
N PRO A 2 64.66 -30.88 -56.08
CA PRO A 2 63.65 -30.27 -56.98
C PRO A 2 63.03 -28.96 -56.40
N ASN A 3 61.81 -28.47 -56.73
CA ASN A 3 61.20 -28.09 -58.03
C ASN A 3 59.95 -27.18 -57.80
N PHE A 4 59.45 -26.51 -58.85
CA PHE A 4 58.06 -25.98 -58.97
C PHE A 4 57.16 -27.01 -59.69
N PRO A 5 55.82 -26.95 -59.54
CA PRO A 5 55.01 -26.29 -60.58
C PRO A 5 53.86 -25.41 -60.02
N ALA A 6 53.17 -24.70 -60.92
CA ALA A 6 52.14 -23.71 -60.59
C ALA A 6 50.81 -23.96 -61.34
N TRP A 7 49.77 -23.17 -61.01
CA TRP A 7 48.43 -23.07 -61.64
C TRP A 7 47.44 -24.24 -61.37
N PRO A 8 46.11 -24.04 -61.54
CA PRO A 8 45.34 -22.82 -61.86
C PRO A 8 44.36 -22.38 -60.72
N GLY A 9 43.77 -21.19 -60.68
CA GLY A 9 43.43 -20.28 -61.77
C GLY A 9 41.95 -20.33 -62.20
N ARG A 10 41.07 -21.12 -61.55
CA ARG A 10 39.64 -21.25 -61.95
C ARG A 10 38.54 -21.24 -60.85
N ALA A 11 38.86 -21.30 -59.55
CA ALA A 11 37.82 -21.42 -58.52
C ALA A 11 37.03 -20.11 -58.25
N SER A 12 37.64 -18.93 -58.38
CA SER A 12 37.01 -17.65 -57.99
C SER A 12 35.89 -17.17 -58.94
N ARG A 13 35.88 -17.60 -60.20
CA ARG A 13 34.84 -17.18 -61.17
C ARG A 13 33.49 -17.89 -60.96
N PHE A 14 33.51 -19.16 -60.51
CA PHE A 14 32.28 -19.91 -60.26
C PHE A 14 31.52 -19.40 -59.04
N VAL A 15 32.22 -19.04 -57.96
CA VAL A 15 31.59 -18.47 -56.75
C VAL A 15 30.96 -17.10 -57.05
N TRP A 16 31.63 -16.27 -57.84
CA TRP A 16 31.11 -14.95 -58.22
C TRP A 16 29.90 -15.04 -59.15
N GLN A 17 29.88 -15.99 -60.10
CA GLN A 17 28.72 -16.25 -60.95
C GLN A 17 27.53 -16.85 -60.17
N ALA A 18 27.78 -17.70 -59.17
CA ALA A 18 26.73 -18.23 -58.30
C ALA A 18 26.08 -17.12 -57.43
N MET A 19 26.87 -16.19 -56.87
CA MET A 19 26.32 -15.06 -56.12
C MET A 19 25.55 -14.08 -57.00
N LEU A 20 25.99 -13.84 -58.24
CA LEU A 20 25.25 -13.02 -59.23
C LEU A 20 23.93 -13.67 -59.66
N CYS A 21 23.88 -15.00 -59.86
CA CYS A 21 22.64 -15.70 -60.12
C CYS A 21 21.69 -15.68 -58.91
N LEU A 22 22.19 -15.76 -57.68
CA LEU A 22 21.38 -15.65 -56.47
C LEU A 22 20.83 -14.22 -56.30
N MET A 23 21.63 -13.19 -56.60
CA MET A 23 21.15 -11.79 -56.62
C MET A 23 20.13 -11.55 -57.73
N LEU A 24 20.27 -12.13 -58.93
CA LEU A 24 19.26 -12.02 -59.99
C LEU A 24 17.96 -12.78 -59.66
N LEU A 25 18.01 -13.91 -58.94
CA LEU A 25 16.79 -14.55 -58.44
C LEU A 25 16.09 -13.71 -57.36
N CYS A 26 16.86 -13.04 -56.49
CA CYS A 26 16.28 -12.14 -55.48
C CYS A 26 15.67 -10.85 -56.09
N THR A 27 16.20 -10.30 -57.18
CA THR A 27 15.61 -9.11 -57.82
C THR A 27 14.36 -9.42 -58.65
N LEU A 28 14.20 -10.64 -59.17
CA LEU A 28 12.98 -11.08 -59.86
C LEU A 28 11.81 -11.41 -58.93
N ALA A 29 12.05 -11.55 -57.62
CA ALA A 29 11.00 -11.77 -56.61
C ALA A 29 10.32 -10.47 -56.12
N ALA A 30 10.81 -9.29 -56.52
CA ALA A 30 10.41 -8.00 -55.94
C ALA A 30 9.23 -7.29 -56.62
N CYS A 31 8.67 -7.84 -57.70
CA CYS A 31 7.49 -7.27 -58.41
C CYS A 31 6.22 -8.11 -58.19
N THR A 32 5.84 -8.33 -56.93
CA THR A 32 4.42 -8.61 -56.63
C THR A 32 3.63 -7.29 -56.74
N PRO A 33 2.46 -7.27 -57.42
CA PRO A 33 1.61 -6.08 -57.39
C PRO A 33 1.23 -5.77 -55.94
N ALA A 34 1.23 -4.48 -55.57
CA ALA A 34 0.87 -4.02 -54.24
C ALA A 34 -0.56 -4.50 -53.90
N ARG A 35 -0.66 -5.55 -53.09
CA ARG A 35 -1.95 -6.02 -52.57
C ARG A 35 -2.53 -4.90 -51.70
N ALA A 36 -3.84 -4.70 -51.81
CA ALA A 36 -4.57 -3.88 -50.85
C ALA A 36 -4.34 -4.46 -49.45
N GLN A 37 -3.61 -3.73 -48.60
CA GLN A 37 -3.36 -4.12 -47.23
C GLN A 37 -4.52 -3.63 -46.37
N ASP A 38 -5.41 -4.59 -46.09
CA ASP A 38 -6.46 -4.50 -45.08
C ASP A 38 -5.91 -4.61 -43.64
N SER A 39 -4.66 -5.02 -43.49
CA SER A 39 -3.93 -5.02 -42.22
C SER A 39 -2.55 -4.36 -42.30
N LEU A 40 -2.22 -3.63 -41.24
CA LEU A 40 -0.96 -2.93 -41.01
C LEU A 40 -0.30 -3.52 -39.76
N SER A 41 1.00 -3.78 -39.82
CA SER A 41 1.80 -4.09 -38.63
C SER A 41 2.63 -2.88 -38.26
N ALA A 42 2.40 -2.34 -37.07
CA ALA A 42 3.22 -1.31 -36.45
C ALA A 42 4.05 -1.92 -35.31
N GLN A 43 4.82 -1.09 -34.61
CA GLN A 43 5.56 -1.53 -33.43
C GLN A 43 4.58 -1.81 -32.28
N HIS A 44 4.66 -3.01 -31.69
CA HIS A 44 3.80 -3.52 -30.61
C HIS A 44 2.29 -3.54 -30.87
N LEU A 45 1.87 -3.30 -32.12
CA LEU A 45 0.47 -3.25 -32.51
C LEU A 45 0.26 -3.71 -33.94
N ARG A 46 -0.73 -4.59 -34.15
CA ARG A 46 -1.29 -4.92 -35.47
C ARG A 46 -2.70 -4.38 -35.58
N LEU A 47 -2.96 -3.65 -36.65
CA LEU A 47 -4.26 -3.03 -36.95
C LEU A 47 -4.86 -3.66 -38.21
N THR A 48 -6.13 -4.07 -38.16
CA THR A 48 -6.85 -4.67 -39.30
C THR A 48 -8.21 -4.01 -39.52
N LEU A 49 -8.55 -3.70 -40.77
CA LEU A 49 -9.86 -3.19 -41.17
C LEU A 49 -10.83 -4.36 -41.44
N LEU A 50 -11.70 -4.64 -40.48
CA LEU A 50 -12.76 -5.64 -40.61
C LEU A 50 -13.94 -5.05 -41.39
N MET A 51 -14.21 -5.55 -42.58
CA MET A 51 -15.36 -5.15 -43.40
C MET A 51 -16.11 -6.38 -43.91
N PRO A 52 -17.18 -6.82 -43.22
CA PRO A 52 -17.81 -8.10 -43.50
C PRO A 52 -18.40 -8.26 -44.92
N PRO A 53 -19.17 -7.31 -45.50
CA PRO A 53 -19.68 -7.48 -46.86
C PRO A 53 -18.55 -7.46 -47.88
N ALA A 54 -18.56 -8.37 -48.84
CA ALA A 54 -17.62 -8.34 -49.99
C ALA A 54 -18.11 -7.37 -51.10
N GLN A 55 -19.42 -7.14 -51.17
CA GLN A 55 -20.05 -6.23 -52.12
C GLN A 55 -20.74 -5.05 -51.42
N LEU A 56 -20.70 -3.89 -52.09
CA LEU A 56 -21.45 -2.68 -51.74
C LEU A 56 -22.58 -2.44 -52.75
N TYR A 57 -23.77 -2.12 -52.25
CA TYR A 57 -24.95 -1.84 -53.08
C TYR A 57 -25.89 -0.79 -52.43
N PRO A 58 -26.79 -0.14 -53.21
CA PRO A 58 -27.58 0.98 -52.71
C PRO A 58 -28.50 0.60 -51.55
N GLY A 59 -28.60 1.47 -50.55
CA GLY A 59 -29.44 1.28 -49.37
C GLY A 59 -28.91 0.28 -48.32
N GLN A 60 -27.72 -0.28 -48.53
CA GLN A 60 -27.08 -1.20 -47.58
C GLN A 60 -26.64 -0.46 -46.30
N THR A 61 -26.80 -1.11 -45.15
CA THR A 61 -26.21 -0.68 -43.87
C THR A 61 -25.55 -1.89 -43.22
N PHE A 62 -24.34 -1.73 -42.69
CA PHE A 62 -23.57 -2.79 -42.06
C PHE A 62 -22.56 -2.23 -41.06
N THR A 63 -22.13 -3.03 -40.08
CA THR A 63 -21.03 -2.66 -39.19
C THR A 63 -19.69 -3.12 -39.78
N ALA A 64 -18.73 -2.21 -39.86
CA ALA A 64 -17.30 -2.50 -40.04
C ALA A 64 -16.57 -2.30 -38.69
N GLY A 65 -15.29 -2.62 -38.60
CA GLY A 65 -14.53 -2.41 -37.35
C GLY A 65 -13.03 -2.23 -37.57
N LEU A 66 -12.40 -1.51 -36.66
CA LEU A 66 -10.94 -1.45 -36.54
C LEU A 66 -10.51 -2.45 -35.46
N ASP A 67 -9.78 -3.48 -35.86
CA ASP A 67 -9.29 -4.55 -35.00
C ASP A 67 -7.84 -4.27 -34.60
N PHE A 68 -7.64 -3.89 -33.35
CA PHE A 68 -6.35 -3.62 -32.75
C PHE A 68 -5.92 -4.84 -31.91
N GLN A 69 -4.81 -5.46 -32.30
CA GLN A 69 -4.14 -6.53 -31.57
C GLN A 69 -2.80 -6.00 -31.06
N MET A 70 -2.54 -6.11 -29.77
CA MET A 70 -1.38 -5.54 -29.09
C MET A 70 -0.48 -6.64 -28.52
N ASP A 71 0.82 -6.38 -28.44
CA ASP A 71 1.74 -7.26 -27.73
C ASP A 71 1.37 -7.33 -26.22
N PRO A 72 1.66 -8.44 -25.51
CA PRO A 72 1.34 -8.58 -24.09
C PRO A 72 1.90 -7.43 -23.24
N GLY A 73 1.02 -6.81 -22.45
CA GLY A 73 1.33 -5.66 -21.61
C GLY A 73 1.40 -4.31 -22.34
N TRP A 74 1.02 -4.24 -23.62
CA TRP A 74 0.75 -3.00 -24.34
C TRP A 74 -0.75 -2.75 -24.47
N HIS A 75 -1.14 -1.47 -24.47
CA HIS A 75 -2.53 -1.03 -24.53
C HIS A 75 -2.75 0.16 -25.46
N ILE A 76 -4.01 0.35 -25.87
CA ILE A 76 -4.52 1.59 -26.48
C ILE A 76 -5.69 2.15 -25.68
N TYR A 77 -6.02 3.41 -25.91
CA TYR A 77 -6.94 4.15 -25.06
C TYR A 77 -8.42 4.12 -25.45
N TRP A 78 -9.25 4.41 -24.46
CA TRP A 78 -10.67 4.67 -24.58
C TRP A 78 -10.97 6.11 -25.00
N ILE A 79 -12.22 6.40 -25.39
CA ILE A 79 -12.66 7.73 -25.86
C ILE A 79 -12.35 8.86 -24.86
N ASN A 80 -12.45 8.59 -23.56
CA ASN A 80 -11.73 9.34 -22.54
C ASN A 80 -10.54 8.48 -22.10
N ALA A 81 -9.33 8.90 -22.42
CA ALA A 81 -8.11 8.13 -22.16
C ALA A 81 -7.68 8.11 -20.68
N GLY A 82 -8.27 8.95 -19.82
CA GLY A 82 -7.87 9.12 -18.43
C GLY A 82 -6.96 10.33 -18.24
N ASP A 83 -5.78 10.11 -17.65
CA ASP A 83 -4.90 11.17 -17.16
C ASP A 83 -3.73 11.50 -18.12
N SER A 84 -3.29 10.53 -18.95
CA SER A 84 -2.07 10.65 -19.78
C SER A 84 -2.18 10.14 -21.24
N GLY A 85 -3.27 9.50 -21.65
CA GLY A 85 -3.41 8.91 -22.99
C GLY A 85 -4.13 9.76 -24.06
N GLU A 86 -4.28 9.19 -25.26
CA GLU A 86 -5.07 9.75 -26.38
C GLU A 86 -5.84 8.64 -27.14
N PRO A 87 -7.15 8.79 -27.40
CA PRO A 87 -7.96 7.79 -28.11
C PRO A 87 -7.55 7.60 -29.58
N PRO A 88 -7.77 6.41 -30.16
CA PRO A 88 -7.69 6.20 -31.60
C PRO A 88 -8.64 7.13 -32.38
N ASN A 89 -8.15 7.66 -33.51
CA ASN A 89 -8.93 8.51 -34.41
C ASN A 89 -8.81 7.96 -35.84
N VAL A 90 -9.87 8.13 -36.63
CA VAL A 90 -9.94 7.66 -38.02
C VAL A 90 -10.48 8.74 -38.94
N LYS A 91 -9.79 8.97 -40.06
CA LYS A 91 -10.26 9.79 -41.17
C LYS A 91 -10.56 8.86 -42.34
N TRP A 92 -11.85 8.79 -42.69
CA TRP A 92 -12.31 7.95 -43.79
C TRP A 92 -12.27 8.70 -45.11
N MET A 93 -11.67 8.10 -46.15
CA MET A 93 -11.88 8.49 -47.53
C MET A 93 -12.75 7.43 -48.20
N LEU A 94 -14.02 7.77 -48.41
CA LEU A 94 -15.07 6.87 -48.87
C LEU A 94 -15.52 7.23 -50.29
N PRO A 95 -15.99 6.25 -51.09
CA PRO A 95 -16.62 6.53 -52.37
C PRO A 95 -17.89 7.38 -52.19
N LYS A 96 -18.20 8.23 -53.18
CA LYS A 96 -19.40 9.10 -53.14
C LYS A 96 -20.66 8.28 -52.88
N GLY A 97 -21.42 8.66 -51.86
CA GLY A 97 -22.63 7.97 -51.43
C GLY A 97 -22.43 6.88 -50.38
N VAL A 98 -21.20 6.67 -49.88
CA VAL A 98 -20.95 5.86 -48.68
C VAL A 98 -20.49 6.77 -47.53
N THR A 99 -21.05 6.57 -46.34
CA THR A 99 -20.69 7.30 -45.12
C THR A 99 -20.37 6.34 -43.97
N ALA A 100 -19.52 6.79 -43.06
CA ALA A 100 -19.20 6.12 -41.80
C ALA A 100 -19.78 6.92 -40.64
N GLY A 101 -20.27 6.24 -39.61
CA GLY A 101 -20.60 6.83 -38.31
C GLY A 101 -19.37 7.07 -37.45
N GLU A 102 -19.60 7.40 -36.18
CA GLU A 102 -18.54 7.53 -35.17
C GLU A 102 -17.98 6.15 -34.78
N LEU A 103 -16.73 6.15 -34.31
CA LEU A 103 -16.11 4.98 -33.68
C LEU A 103 -16.87 4.62 -32.40
N GLN A 104 -17.31 3.37 -32.30
CA GLN A 104 -17.98 2.84 -31.13
C GLN A 104 -16.95 2.21 -30.19
N TYR A 105 -17.06 2.54 -28.91
CA TYR A 105 -16.14 2.11 -27.89
C TYR A 105 -16.83 1.15 -26.90
N PRO A 106 -16.38 -0.11 -26.82
CA PRO A 106 -16.71 -1.00 -25.71
C PRO A 106 -16.35 -0.39 -24.33
N PRO A 107 -16.79 -1.02 -23.23
CA PRO A 107 -16.36 -0.63 -21.88
C PRO A 107 -14.83 -0.79 -21.76
N PRO A 108 -14.13 0.19 -21.18
CA PRO A 108 -12.68 0.15 -21.02
C PRO A 108 -12.29 -0.60 -19.73
N GLN A 109 -10.99 -0.78 -19.55
CA GLN A 109 -10.39 -1.22 -18.30
C GLN A 109 -9.56 -0.09 -17.69
N ARG A 110 -9.38 -0.13 -16.37
CA ARG A 110 -8.47 0.75 -15.63
C ARG A 110 -7.02 0.33 -15.83
N LEU A 111 -6.20 1.26 -16.31
CA LEU A 111 -4.78 1.08 -16.61
C LEU A 111 -3.97 1.96 -15.65
N PRO A 112 -3.51 1.42 -14.50
CA PRO A 112 -2.81 2.21 -13.49
C PRO A 112 -1.39 2.58 -13.94
N LEU A 113 -1.09 3.88 -14.04
CA LEU A 113 0.23 4.40 -14.40
C LEU A 113 0.80 5.24 -13.24
N GLY A 114 1.30 4.54 -12.21
CA GLY A 114 1.86 5.21 -11.03
C GLY A 114 0.78 5.91 -10.20
N PRO A 115 0.83 7.24 -10.00
CA PRO A 115 -0.25 7.99 -9.35
C PRO A 115 -1.43 8.29 -10.30
N LEU A 116 -1.26 8.06 -11.61
CA LEU A 116 -2.25 8.35 -12.65
C LEU A 116 -3.09 7.10 -12.97
N MET A 117 -4.23 7.32 -13.62
CA MET A 117 -5.13 6.27 -14.06
C MET A 117 -5.65 6.54 -15.46
N ASP A 118 -5.19 5.72 -16.39
CA ASP A 118 -5.68 5.73 -17.75
C ASP A 118 -6.83 4.73 -17.96
N PHE A 119 -7.59 4.92 -19.03
CA PHE A 119 -8.68 4.03 -19.45
C PHE A 119 -8.44 3.54 -20.87
N GLY A 120 -8.51 2.23 -21.08
CA GLY A 120 -8.17 1.64 -22.37
C GLY A 120 -8.38 0.14 -22.43
N TYR A 121 -7.61 -0.51 -23.31
CA TYR A 121 -7.74 -1.93 -23.62
C TYR A 121 -6.36 -2.56 -23.81
N GLU A 122 -6.14 -3.71 -23.17
CA GLU A 122 -4.96 -4.56 -23.36
C GLU A 122 -5.24 -5.74 -24.31
N ASN A 123 -4.21 -6.25 -24.97
CA ASN A 123 -4.20 -7.45 -25.82
C ASN A 123 -5.02 -7.34 -27.12
N GLU A 124 -6.33 -7.10 -27.05
CA GLU A 124 -7.21 -7.03 -28.23
C GLU A 124 -8.45 -6.16 -28.00
N VAL A 125 -8.76 -5.30 -28.96
CA VAL A 125 -10.06 -4.61 -29.05
C VAL A 125 -10.49 -4.39 -30.50
N VAL A 126 -11.76 -4.65 -30.78
CA VAL A 126 -12.41 -4.17 -32.01
C VAL A 126 -13.24 -2.94 -31.67
N LEU A 127 -13.00 -1.83 -32.38
CA LEU A 127 -13.83 -0.63 -32.34
C LEU A 127 -14.80 -0.65 -33.54
N PRO A 128 -16.11 -0.90 -33.34
CA PRO A 128 -17.08 -0.96 -34.43
C PRO A 128 -17.36 0.42 -35.05
N VAL A 129 -17.81 0.45 -36.30
CA VAL A 129 -18.26 1.64 -37.00
C VAL A 129 -19.41 1.28 -37.94
N THR A 130 -20.52 2.01 -37.83
CA THR A 130 -21.68 1.79 -38.72
C THR A 130 -21.43 2.43 -40.08
N MET A 131 -21.53 1.65 -41.15
CA MET A 131 -21.38 2.09 -42.52
C MET A 131 -22.75 2.15 -43.21
N HIS A 132 -23.02 3.25 -43.92
CA HIS A 132 -24.25 3.45 -44.68
C HIS A 132 -23.95 3.69 -46.15
N VAL A 133 -24.63 2.96 -47.03
CA VAL A 133 -24.60 3.16 -48.49
C VAL A 133 -25.92 3.81 -48.90
N ALA A 134 -25.86 5.00 -49.48
CA ALA A 134 -27.03 5.79 -49.84
C ALA A 134 -27.95 5.02 -50.82
N PRO A 135 -29.30 5.21 -50.74
CA PRO A 135 -30.23 4.62 -51.70
C PRO A 135 -29.99 5.07 -53.16
N GLY A 136 -29.42 6.26 -53.35
CA GLY A 136 -29.00 6.79 -54.66
C GLY A 136 -27.53 6.51 -55.03
N PHE A 137 -26.91 5.48 -54.45
CA PHE A 137 -25.53 5.10 -54.77
C PHE A 137 -25.43 4.59 -56.22
N HIS A 138 -24.83 5.37 -57.10
CA HIS A 138 -24.54 4.97 -58.47
C HIS A 138 -23.02 4.70 -58.60
N PRO A 139 -22.58 3.43 -58.62
CA PRO A 139 -21.16 3.13 -58.67
C PRO A 139 -20.60 3.47 -60.06
N GLY A 140 -19.61 4.37 -60.09
CA GLY A 140 -18.91 4.77 -61.33
C GLY A 140 -17.88 3.75 -61.84
N SER A 141 -17.70 2.65 -61.10
CA SER A 141 -16.75 1.56 -61.34
C SER A 141 -17.34 0.26 -60.80
N THR A 142 -16.80 -0.89 -61.21
CA THR A 142 -17.18 -2.22 -60.64
C THR A 142 -16.55 -2.50 -59.28
N HIS A 143 -15.62 -1.65 -58.85
CA HIS A 143 -14.93 -1.74 -57.56
C HIS A 143 -14.83 -0.35 -56.95
N ALA A 144 -15.06 -0.23 -55.65
CA ALA A 144 -14.73 0.94 -54.86
C ALA A 144 -13.58 0.65 -53.89
N GLU A 145 -12.72 1.66 -53.70
CA GLU A 145 -11.69 1.65 -52.67
C GLU A 145 -12.22 2.39 -51.43
N ILE A 146 -11.93 1.82 -50.27
CA ILE A 146 -12.19 2.41 -48.96
C ILE A 146 -10.84 2.54 -48.27
N LEU A 147 -10.54 3.76 -47.84
CA LEU A 147 -9.30 4.13 -47.18
C LEU A 147 -9.61 4.69 -45.80
N ALA A 148 -8.87 4.22 -44.80
CA ALA A 148 -8.99 4.66 -43.42
C ALA A 148 -7.60 5.09 -42.93
N ASP A 149 -7.39 6.39 -42.78
CA ASP A 149 -6.20 6.94 -42.14
C ASP A 149 -6.44 6.91 -40.62
N VAL A 150 -5.80 5.96 -39.94
CA VAL A 150 -5.95 5.76 -38.51
C VAL A 150 -4.72 6.31 -37.79
N SER A 151 -4.94 7.08 -36.73
CA SER A 151 -3.91 7.47 -35.76
C SER A 151 -4.27 6.91 -34.40
N TRP A 152 -3.28 6.42 -33.66
CA TRP A 152 -3.45 5.84 -32.34
C TRP A 152 -2.23 6.12 -31.46
N LEU A 153 -2.41 6.00 -30.15
CA LEU A 153 -1.32 6.00 -29.18
C LEU A 153 -1.29 4.60 -28.55
N VAL A 154 -0.17 3.88 -28.68
CA VAL A 154 0.03 2.56 -28.06
C VAL A 154 1.10 2.67 -26.97
N CYS A 155 0.80 2.18 -25.77
CA CYS A 155 1.62 2.45 -24.59
C CYS A 155 1.86 1.21 -23.74
N GLN A 156 2.98 1.26 -23.01
CA GLN A 156 3.27 0.43 -21.85
C GLN A 156 3.89 1.34 -20.78
N ASN A 157 5.21 1.35 -20.62
CA ASN A 157 5.95 2.31 -19.78
C ASN A 157 6.38 3.56 -20.58
N VAL A 158 6.23 3.51 -21.91
CA VAL A 158 6.47 4.58 -22.87
C VAL A 158 5.33 4.55 -23.88
N CYS A 159 4.90 5.72 -24.33
CA CYS A 159 3.88 5.87 -25.35
C CYS A 159 4.48 6.10 -26.73
N LEU A 160 4.05 5.31 -27.72
CA LEU A 160 4.47 5.37 -29.10
C LEU A 160 3.29 5.86 -29.97
N PRO A 161 3.34 7.08 -30.53
CA PRO A 161 2.33 7.54 -31.46
C PRO A 161 2.47 6.79 -32.79
N GLY A 162 1.38 6.18 -33.25
CA GLY A 162 1.29 5.44 -34.50
C GLY A 162 0.30 6.08 -35.46
N GLN A 163 0.60 5.99 -36.76
CA GLN A 163 -0.28 6.41 -37.85
C GLN A 163 -0.16 5.42 -39.00
N GLY A 164 -1.25 5.21 -39.74
CA GLY A 164 -1.20 4.42 -40.96
C GLY A 164 -2.53 4.34 -41.70
N THR A 165 -2.43 4.12 -43.01
CA THR A 165 -3.56 4.01 -43.93
C THR A 165 -3.90 2.55 -44.18
N LEU A 166 -5.10 2.13 -43.78
CA LEU A 166 -5.67 0.84 -44.17
C LEU A 166 -6.38 1.01 -45.51
N LYS A 167 -6.17 0.07 -46.44
CA LYS A 167 -6.81 0.09 -47.76
C LYS A 167 -7.56 -1.21 -48.01
N ILE A 168 -8.86 -1.09 -48.32
CA ILE A 168 -9.68 -2.24 -48.69
C ILE A 168 -10.53 -1.95 -49.92
N THR A 169 -10.57 -2.90 -50.85
CA THR A 169 -11.37 -2.80 -52.08
C THR A 169 -12.62 -3.68 -51.94
N ARG A 170 -13.76 -3.18 -52.43
CA ARG A 170 -15.03 -3.90 -52.46
C ARG A 170 -15.66 -3.83 -53.84
N GLU A 171 -16.27 -4.92 -54.27
CA GLU A 171 -17.07 -4.95 -55.50
C GLU A 171 -18.29 -4.05 -55.32
N THR A 172 -18.67 -3.31 -56.35
CA THR A 172 -19.81 -2.39 -56.32
C THR A 172 -20.89 -2.80 -57.31
N LEU A 173 -22.08 -3.10 -56.77
CA LEU A 173 -23.22 -3.59 -57.54
C LEU A 173 -24.31 -2.49 -57.66
N PRO A 174 -24.98 -2.37 -58.81
CA PRO A 174 -26.05 -1.37 -59.01
C PRO A 174 -27.36 -1.73 -58.29
N ARG A 175 -27.47 -2.95 -57.74
CA ARG A 175 -28.61 -3.45 -56.97
C ARG A 175 -28.14 -4.51 -55.97
N ALA A 176 -28.94 -4.76 -54.94
CA ALA A 176 -28.67 -5.84 -53.99
C ALA A 176 -28.58 -7.21 -54.70
N PRO A 177 -27.58 -8.06 -54.38
CA PRO A 177 -27.50 -9.42 -54.88
C PRO A 177 -28.54 -10.31 -54.20
N ALA A 178 -28.96 -11.39 -54.87
CA ALA A 178 -29.91 -12.35 -54.30
C ALA A 178 -29.35 -13.08 -53.06
N ILE A 179 -28.02 -13.26 -53.01
CA ILE A 179 -27.28 -13.82 -51.86
C ILE A 179 -26.04 -12.93 -51.65
N PRO A 180 -26.03 -12.04 -50.64
CA PRO A 180 -24.85 -11.24 -50.31
C PRO A 180 -23.69 -12.11 -49.82
N THR A 181 -22.46 -11.82 -50.26
CA THR A 181 -21.26 -12.50 -49.76
C THR A 181 -20.74 -11.76 -48.54
N VAL A 182 -20.60 -12.47 -47.41
CA VAL A 182 -20.18 -11.88 -46.12
C VAL A 182 -19.03 -12.70 -45.53
N ASN A 183 -17.98 -12.02 -45.09
CA ASN A 183 -16.92 -12.60 -44.26
C ASN A 183 -17.46 -12.83 -42.84
N ILE A 184 -17.90 -14.07 -42.59
CA ILE A 184 -18.49 -14.51 -41.32
C ILE A 184 -17.52 -14.34 -40.15
N GLN A 185 -16.21 -14.54 -40.34
CA GLN A 185 -15.22 -14.38 -39.26
C GLN A 185 -15.13 -12.91 -38.82
N ALA A 186 -15.04 -11.98 -39.78
CA ALA A 186 -15.06 -10.55 -39.49
C ALA A 186 -16.37 -10.13 -38.81
N GLN A 187 -17.51 -10.64 -39.29
CA GLN A 187 -18.82 -10.37 -38.70
C GLN A 187 -18.93 -10.88 -37.25
N GLN A 188 -18.50 -12.11 -36.98
CA GLN A 188 -18.51 -12.70 -35.64
C GLN A 188 -17.58 -11.96 -34.67
N LYS A 189 -16.40 -11.52 -35.15
CA LYS A 189 -15.46 -10.76 -34.32
C LYS A 189 -16.00 -9.36 -33.98
N ILE A 190 -16.63 -8.66 -34.91
CA ILE A 190 -17.31 -7.39 -34.62
C ILE A 190 -18.46 -7.61 -33.62
N ALA A 191 -19.31 -8.61 -33.86
CA ALA A 191 -20.47 -8.92 -33.01
C ALA A 191 -20.09 -9.27 -31.56
N SER A 192 -18.92 -9.86 -31.31
CA SER A 192 -18.46 -10.20 -29.95
C SER A 192 -18.05 -8.98 -29.12
N PHE A 193 -17.71 -7.85 -29.76
CA PHE A 193 -17.47 -6.56 -29.10
C PHE A 193 -18.74 -5.68 -29.10
N GLU A 194 -19.57 -5.71 -30.16
CA GLU A 194 -20.90 -5.08 -30.15
C GLU A 194 -21.77 -5.60 -28.98
N ALA A 195 -21.70 -6.89 -28.66
CA ALA A 195 -22.43 -7.50 -27.54
C ALA A 195 -22.02 -6.96 -26.15
N LYS A 196 -20.84 -6.33 -26.02
CA LYS A 196 -20.34 -5.72 -24.79
C LYS A 196 -20.65 -4.23 -24.67
N MET A 197 -21.17 -3.60 -25.73
CA MET A 197 -21.34 -2.15 -25.79
C MET A 197 -22.22 -1.60 -24.65
N PRO A 198 -21.90 -0.41 -24.10
CA PRO A 198 -22.73 0.23 -23.08
C PRO A 198 -24.18 0.43 -23.55
N GLN A 199 -25.13 -0.13 -22.82
CA GLN A 199 -26.56 -0.03 -23.14
C GLN A 199 -27.20 1.19 -22.46
N PRO A 200 -28.24 1.80 -23.02
CA PRO A 200 -29.02 2.80 -22.29
C PRO A 200 -29.68 2.16 -21.06
N LEU A 201 -29.84 2.94 -19.99
CA LEU A 201 -30.55 2.47 -18.79
C LEU A 201 -31.97 1.95 -19.14
N PRO A 202 -32.42 0.82 -18.54
CA PRO A 202 -33.75 0.28 -18.79
C PRO A 202 -34.90 1.25 -18.46
N ARG A 203 -36.07 1.04 -19.09
CA ARG A 203 -37.24 1.90 -18.86
C ARG A 203 -37.76 1.75 -17.43
N GLY A 204 -37.57 2.78 -16.61
CA GLY A 204 -37.96 2.83 -15.20
C GLY A 204 -36.78 3.01 -14.24
N ASP A 205 -35.57 2.71 -14.71
CA ASP A 205 -34.33 2.93 -14.01
C ASP A 205 -33.87 4.39 -14.12
N MET A 206 -33.08 4.84 -13.15
CA MET A 206 -32.60 6.23 -13.11
C MET A 206 -31.24 6.36 -12.44
N ALA A 207 -30.43 7.28 -12.98
CA ALA A 207 -29.22 7.75 -12.35
C ALA A 207 -29.42 9.15 -11.76
N ARG A 208 -28.92 9.34 -10.54
CA ARG A 208 -28.86 10.62 -9.82
C ARG A 208 -27.53 10.74 -9.12
N PHE A 209 -26.97 11.93 -9.06
CA PHE A 209 -25.79 12.19 -8.22
C PHE A 209 -26.07 13.28 -7.20
N GLN A 210 -25.37 13.21 -6.08
CA GLN A 210 -25.39 14.21 -5.03
C GLN A 210 -23.97 14.71 -4.78
N THR A 211 -23.77 16.03 -4.76
CA THR A 211 -22.48 16.64 -4.40
C THR A 211 -22.20 16.46 -2.91
N THR A 212 -20.95 16.16 -2.58
CA THR A 212 -20.42 15.96 -1.22
C THR A 212 -19.16 16.80 -1.03
N ALA A 213 -18.67 16.93 0.21
CA ALA A 213 -17.46 17.71 0.49
C ALA A 213 -16.18 17.19 -0.20
N LYS A 214 -16.16 15.93 -0.66
CA LYS A 214 -15.01 15.29 -1.35
C LYS A 214 -15.24 14.98 -2.82
N GLY A 215 -16.42 15.29 -3.37
CA GLY A 215 -16.79 14.92 -4.73
C GLY A 215 -18.27 14.59 -4.87
N PHE A 216 -18.59 13.41 -5.40
CA PHE A 216 -19.96 13.03 -5.76
C PHE A 216 -20.33 11.67 -5.19
N ARG A 217 -21.62 11.48 -4.89
CA ARG A 217 -22.23 10.18 -4.66
C ARG A 217 -23.19 9.90 -5.81
N LEU A 218 -22.79 9.06 -6.74
CA LEU A 218 -23.62 8.60 -7.86
C LEU A 218 -24.46 7.42 -7.38
N ALA A 219 -25.77 7.47 -7.54
CA ALA A 219 -26.66 6.32 -7.37
C ALA A 219 -27.34 5.98 -8.70
N VAL A 220 -27.31 4.70 -9.04
CA VAL A 220 -27.97 4.15 -10.24
C VAL A 220 -28.92 3.06 -9.77
N LEU A 221 -30.22 3.27 -9.99
CA LEU A 221 -31.23 2.22 -9.80
C LEU A 221 -31.24 1.34 -11.05
N LEU A 222 -31.20 0.03 -10.86
CA LEU A 222 -31.16 -1.00 -11.91
C LEU A 222 -32.28 -2.05 -11.71
N GLY A 223 -33.23 -1.79 -10.81
CA GLY A 223 -34.27 -2.73 -10.38
C GLY A 223 -33.78 -3.88 -9.48
N HIS A 224 -32.51 -4.27 -9.54
CA HIS A 224 -31.86 -5.34 -8.76
C HIS A 224 -30.67 -4.80 -7.94
N LYS A 225 -30.25 -5.54 -6.91
CA LYS A 225 -29.13 -5.16 -6.03
C LYS A 225 -27.79 -5.51 -6.69
N GLU A 226 -26.94 -4.51 -6.88
CA GLU A 226 -25.59 -4.69 -7.44
C GLU A 226 -24.50 -4.42 -6.41
N ALA A 227 -23.52 -5.32 -6.33
CA ALA A 227 -22.48 -5.34 -5.29
C ALA A 227 -21.07 -5.00 -5.79
N LYS A 228 -20.88 -4.95 -7.11
CA LYS A 228 -19.69 -4.43 -7.77
C LYS A 228 -20.17 -3.51 -8.88
N ALA A 229 -19.58 -2.32 -8.96
CA ALA A 229 -19.75 -1.45 -10.10
C ALA A 229 -18.53 -0.54 -10.22
N GLU A 230 -18.24 -0.10 -11.43
CA GLU A 230 -17.10 0.75 -11.75
C GLU A 230 -17.55 1.83 -12.73
N PHE A 231 -17.18 3.08 -12.47
CA PHE A 231 -17.63 4.23 -13.24
C PHE A 231 -16.48 4.88 -14.01
N PHE A 232 -16.60 4.89 -15.33
CA PHE A 232 -15.68 5.50 -16.26
C PHE A 232 -16.27 6.83 -16.75
N PRO A 233 -15.66 7.99 -16.42
CA PRO A 233 -16.19 9.29 -16.79
C PRO A 233 -16.05 9.52 -18.29
N LEU A 234 -17.09 10.06 -18.94
CA LEU A 234 -16.98 10.59 -20.31
C LEU A 234 -16.57 12.06 -20.32
N ASP A 235 -16.90 12.80 -19.25
CA ASP A 235 -16.48 14.18 -19.05
C ASP A 235 -15.06 14.23 -18.41
N PHE A 236 -14.09 14.82 -19.10
CA PHE A 236 -12.72 15.01 -18.59
C PHE A 236 -12.67 15.91 -17.34
N THR A 237 -11.69 15.69 -16.46
CA THR A 237 -11.39 16.52 -15.26
C THR A 237 -12.54 16.71 -14.24
N VAL A 238 -13.54 15.82 -14.25
CA VAL A 238 -14.65 15.87 -13.26
C VAL A 238 -14.32 15.09 -11.99
N ILE A 239 -13.68 13.92 -12.12
CA ILE A 239 -13.32 13.05 -11.00
C ILE A 239 -11.81 12.78 -11.01
N ALA A 240 -11.22 12.59 -9.82
CA ALA A 240 -9.85 12.14 -9.71
C ALA A 240 -9.78 10.67 -10.13
N ASN A 241 -9.32 10.40 -11.35
CA ASN A 241 -9.45 9.09 -12.00
C ASN A 241 -8.81 7.96 -11.17
N ALA A 242 -7.63 8.20 -10.60
CA ALA A 242 -6.90 7.25 -9.75
C ALA A 242 -7.52 6.97 -8.38
N ALA A 243 -8.44 7.83 -7.89
CA ALA A 243 -9.06 7.63 -6.59
C ALA A 243 -9.91 6.34 -6.55
N PRO A 244 -9.89 5.57 -5.44
CA PRO A 244 -10.81 4.45 -5.26
C PRO A 244 -12.26 4.91 -5.40
N GLN A 245 -13.11 4.04 -5.93
CA GLN A 245 -14.55 4.25 -6.03
C GLN A 245 -15.30 3.29 -5.09
N PRO A 246 -15.49 3.64 -3.79
CA PRO A 246 -16.25 2.81 -2.86
C PRO A 246 -17.67 2.54 -3.36
N VAL A 247 -17.99 1.25 -3.53
CA VAL A 247 -19.29 0.74 -3.97
C VAL A 247 -20.16 0.41 -2.76
N GLU A 248 -21.35 0.99 -2.71
CA GLU A 248 -22.39 0.72 -1.71
C GLU A 248 -23.61 0.09 -2.42
N PRO A 249 -23.92 -1.19 -2.16
CA PRO A 249 -25.02 -1.88 -2.82
C PRO A 249 -26.39 -1.38 -2.32
N LEU A 250 -27.29 -1.03 -3.24
CA LEU A 250 -28.64 -0.57 -2.91
C LEU A 250 -29.67 -1.69 -3.10
N GLN A 251 -30.82 -1.62 -2.43
CA GLN A 251 -31.89 -2.64 -2.56
C GLN A 251 -32.39 -2.84 -4.02
N LYS A 252 -32.26 -1.80 -4.86
CA LYS A 252 -32.64 -1.82 -6.30
C LYS A 252 -31.57 -1.15 -7.18
N GLY A 253 -30.30 -1.26 -6.82
CA GLY A 253 -29.21 -0.76 -7.66
C GLY A 253 -27.87 -0.70 -6.93
N VAL A 254 -27.10 0.35 -7.24
CA VAL A 254 -25.77 0.58 -6.68
C VAL A 254 -25.52 2.07 -6.47
N ALA A 255 -24.73 2.42 -5.46
CA ALA A 255 -24.15 3.74 -5.28
C ALA A 255 -22.63 3.68 -5.29
N LEU A 256 -21.99 4.71 -5.84
CA LEU A 256 -20.54 4.87 -5.91
C LEU A 256 -20.17 6.23 -5.33
N SER A 257 -19.12 6.24 -4.48
CA SER A 257 -18.48 7.47 -4.04
C SER A 257 -17.34 7.82 -4.98
N LEU A 258 -17.46 8.94 -5.69
CA LEU A 258 -16.51 9.43 -6.68
C LEU A 258 -15.80 10.67 -6.12
N THR A 259 -14.47 10.64 -6.03
CA THR A 259 -13.70 11.80 -5.59
C THR A 259 -13.63 12.83 -6.71
N LYS A 260 -13.89 14.12 -6.44
CA LYS A 260 -13.75 15.17 -7.47
C LYS A 260 -12.29 15.30 -7.91
N ASP A 261 -12.07 15.76 -9.13
CA ASP A 261 -10.74 16.25 -9.50
C ASP A 261 -10.36 17.51 -8.70
N ASP A 262 -9.08 17.75 -8.50
CA ASP A 262 -8.60 18.96 -7.81
C ASP A 262 -8.54 20.20 -8.71
N SER A 263 -8.43 19.99 -10.03
CA SER A 263 -8.54 21.03 -11.06
C SER A 263 -9.99 21.46 -11.32
N MET A 264 -10.98 20.72 -10.79
CA MET A 264 -12.41 20.96 -11.05
C MET A 264 -12.89 22.28 -10.40
N GLN A 265 -13.06 23.32 -11.22
CA GLN A 265 -13.46 24.65 -10.77
C GLN A 265 -14.95 24.79 -10.43
N GLN A 266 -15.83 24.01 -11.06
CA GLN A 266 -17.28 24.07 -10.87
C GLN A 266 -17.89 22.67 -10.89
N ALA A 267 -18.93 22.45 -10.09
CA ALA A 267 -19.65 21.18 -10.09
C ALA A 267 -20.38 20.96 -11.43
N PRO A 268 -20.34 19.74 -12.01
CA PRO A 268 -20.93 19.46 -13.29
C PRO A 268 -22.47 19.55 -13.24
N LYS A 269 -23.10 19.98 -14.34
CA LYS A 269 -24.59 20.01 -14.46
C LYS A 269 -25.21 18.62 -14.65
N ARG A 270 -24.42 17.69 -15.17
CA ARG A 270 -24.72 16.27 -15.38
C ARG A 270 -23.42 15.50 -15.24
N LEU A 271 -23.48 14.29 -14.71
CA LEU A 271 -22.33 13.38 -14.71
C LEU A 271 -22.54 12.37 -15.85
N HIS A 272 -21.70 12.43 -16.89
CA HIS A 272 -21.71 11.46 -17.98
C HIS A 272 -20.61 10.41 -17.81
N GLY A 273 -20.93 9.17 -18.12
CA GLY A 273 -19.97 8.08 -18.06
C GLY A 273 -20.56 6.74 -18.44
N VAL A 274 -19.73 5.71 -18.38
CA VAL A 274 -20.14 4.31 -18.47
C VAL A 274 -20.04 3.69 -17.07
N LEU A 275 -21.09 2.99 -16.65
CA LEU A 275 -21.10 2.18 -15.45
C LEU A 275 -21.04 0.70 -15.85
N GLU A 276 -19.93 0.04 -15.58
CA GLU A 276 -19.86 -1.42 -15.65
C GLU A 276 -20.29 -2.01 -14.29
N VAL A 277 -21.13 -3.05 -14.30
CA VAL A 277 -21.57 -3.77 -13.08
C VAL A 277 -20.99 -5.17 -13.01
N GLY A 278 -21.09 -5.82 -11.84
CA GLY A 278 -20.42 -7.10 -11.55
C GLY A 278 -20.77 -8.29 -12.45
N SER A 279 -21.80 -8.18 -13.29
CA SER A 279 -22.17 -9.13 -14.34
C SER A 279 -21.37 -8.97 -15.65
N GLY A 280 -20.54 -7.93 -15.78
CA GLY A 280 -19.89 -7.53 -17.04
C GLY A 280 -20.80 -6.77 -18.00
N GLN A 281 -22.00 -6.37 -17.54
CA GLN A 281 -22.89 -5.51 -18.31
C GLN A 281 -22.54 -4.05 -18.05
N ALA A 282 -22.52 -3.24 -19.12
CA ALA A 282 -22.22 -1.82 -19.05
C ALA A 282 -23.45 -0.96 -19.42
N TYR A 283 -23.61 0.15 -18.71
CA TYR A 283 -24.69 1.11 -18.91
C TYR A 283 -24.16 2.51 -19.20
N LEU A 284 -24.74 3.18 -20.19
CA LEU A 284 -24.48 4.60 -20.45
C LEU A 284 -25.26 5.46 -19.44
N ILE A 285 -24.53 6.23 -18.63
CA ILE A 285 -25.07 7.06 -17.55
C ILE A 285 -25.09 8.53 -17.98
N SER A 286 -26.24 9.18 -17.81
CA SER A 286 -26.37 10.65 -17.76
C SER A 286 -27.12 11.01 -16.48
N ALA A 287 -26.39 11.16 -15.38
CA ALA A 287 -26.96 11.42 -14.07
C ALA A 287 -27.21 12.92 -13.88
N LEU A 288 -28.42 13.28 -13.42
CA LEU A 288 -28.76 14.63 -13.00
C LEU A 288 -28.51 14.84 -11.50
N PRO A 289 -28.22 16.06 -11.04
CA PRO A 289 -28.15 16.36 -9.62
C PRO A 289 -29.52 16.16 -8.97
N GLY A 290 -29.58 15.56 -7.79
CA GLY A 290 -30.82 15.38 -7.06
C GLY A 290 -30.66 14.68 -5.71
N SER A 291 -31.71 14.71 -4.89
CA SER A 291 -31.77 13.91 -3.68
C SER A 291 -31.79 12.43 -4.03
N LEU A 292 -30.90 11.66 -3.41
CA LEU A 292 -30.91 10.20 -3.53
C LEU A 292 -32.18 9.67 -2.83
N PRO A 293 -32.91 8.69 -3.41
CA PRO A 293 -34.08 8.13 -2.75
C PRO A 293 -33.68 7.53 -1.39
N ALA A 294 -34.43 7.85 -0.34
CA ALA A 294 -34.08 7.51 1.05
C ALA A 294 -33.88 5.99 1.30
N SER A 295 -34.39 5.14 0.41
CA SER A 295 -34.12 3.70 0.32
C SER A 295 -32.65 3.34 0.01
N ALA A 296 -31.79 4.33 -0.22
CA ALA A 296 -30.36 4.18 -0.56
C ALA A 296 -29.39 4.55 0.59
N MET A 297 -29.91 4.66 1.82
CA MET A 297 -29.10 4.76 3.05
C MET A 297 -29.33 3.54 3.95
N GLU A 298 -28.87 2.37 3.51
CA GLU A 298 -28.15 1.53 4.46
C GLU A 298 -26.69 1.97 4.40
N GLN A 299 -26.20 2.56 5.48
CA GLN A 299 -24.76 2.60 5.74
C GLN A 299 -24.32 1.15 5.90
N GLY A 300 -23.91 0.56 4.77
CA GLY A 300 -23.27 -0.74 4.64
C GLY A 300 -21.91 -0.72 5.32
N SER A 301 -21.92 -0.49 6.64
CA SER A 301 -20.91 -1.00 7.55
C SER A 301 -20.69 -2.42 7.12
N SER A 302 -19.52 -2.72 6.55
CA SER A 302 -19.15 -4.08 6.24
C SER A 302 -18.88 -4.74 7.59
N VAL A 303 -19.98 -5.19 8.23
CA VAL A 303 -19.98 -5.72 9.59
C VAL A 303 -19.00 -6.87 9.64
N MET A 304 -18.84 -7.65 8.57
CA MET A 304 -17.89 -8.76 8.52
C MET A 304 -16.41 -8.35 8.73
N PRO A 305 -15.75 -7.47 7.92
CA PRO A 305 -14.39 -7.03 8.21
C PRO A 305 -14.28 -6.18 9.48
N MET A 306 -15.25 -5.32 9.81
CA MET A 306 -15.21 -4.54 11.06
C MET A 306 -15.32 -5.43 12.30
N LEU A 307 -16.23 -6.41 12.30
CA LEU A 307 -16.38 -7.41 13.37
C LEU A 307 -15.15 -8.31 13.44
N ARG A 308 -14.56 -8.73 12.31
CA ARG A 308 -13.27 -9.45 12.31
C ARG A 308 -12.17 -8.62 12.95
N ALA A 309 -12.04 -7.34 12.62
CA ALA A 309 -11.06 -6.46 13.24
C ALA A 309 -11.31 -6.27 14.74
N VAL A 310 -12.56 -6.08 15.17
CA VAL A 310 -12.93 -5.97 16.60
C VAL A 310 -12.74 -7.29 17.36
N LEU A 311 -13.02 -8.44 16.75
CA LEU A 311 -12.76 -9.76 17.33
C LEU A 311 -11.26 -10.04 17.46
N LEU A 312 -10.47 -9.73 16.43
CA LEU A 312 -9.01 -9.83 16.49
C LEU A 312 -8.42 -8.86 17.52
N ALA A 313 -8.98 -7.65 17.66
CA ALA A 313 -8.60 -6.69 18.69
C ALA A 313 -8.98 -7.18 20.10
N LEU A 314 -10.12 -7.85 20.26
CA LEU A 314 -10.53 -8.49 21.52
C LEU A 314 -9.61 -9.65 21.89
N VAL A 315 -9.25 -10.51 20.94
CA VAL A 315 -8.24 -11.57 21.13
C VAL A 315 -6.89 -10.96 21.49
N GLY A 316 -6.43 -9.94 20.76
CA GLY A 316 -5.19 -9.20 21.05
C GLY A 316 -5.20 -8.61 22.46
N GLY A 317 -6.27 -7.91 22.85
CA GLY A 317 -6.46 -7.38 24.20
C GLY A 317 -6.47 -8.46 25.28
N MET A 318 -7.02 -9.65 24.98
CA MET A 318 -6.94 -10.80 25.88
C MET A 318 -5.48 -11.29 26.02
N LEU A 319 -4.71 -11.38 24.93
CA LEU A 319 -3.27 -11.71 24.96
C LEU A 319 -2.44 -10.71 25.77
N LEU A 320 -2.80 -9.41 25.80
CA LEU A 320 -2.09 -8.41 26.61
C LEU A 320 -2.08 -8.77 28.12
N ASN A 321 -3.03 -9.56 28.62
CA ASN A 321 -3.03 -10.05 30.01
C ASN A 321 -1.90 -11.03 30.31
N LEU A 322 -1.29 -11.66 29.29
CA LEU A 322 -0.13 -12.54 29.43
C LEU A 322 1.18 -11.75 29.63
N MET A 323 1.16 -10.43 29.46
CA MET A 323 2.36 -9.60 29.60
C MET A 323 2.78 -9.42 31.07
N PRO A 324 4.11 -9.43 31.35
CA PRO A 324 4.65 -9.32 32.71
C PRO A 324 4.10 -8.18 33.57
N CYS A 325 3.75 -7.03 32.98
CA CYS A 325 3.33 -5.84 33.74
C CYS A 325 1.83 -5.82 34.09
N VAL A 326 0.99 -6.65 33.45
CA VAL A 326 -0.46 -6.71 33.72
C VAL A 326 -0.78 -7.69 34.85
N PHE A 327 0.02 -8.76 34.95
CA PHE A 327 -0.09 -9.83 35.93
C PHE A 327 -0.24 -9.35 37.40
N PRO A 328 0.55 -8.37 37.91
CA PRO A 328 0.49 -7.98 39.32
C PRO A 328 -0.87 -7.37 39.71
N VAL A 329 -1.46 -6.57 38.82
CA VAL A 329 -2.75 -5.89 39.07
C VAL A 329 -3.90 -6.89 39.09
N LEU A 330 -3.87 -7.88 38.17
CA LEU A 330 -4.86 -8.96 38.12
C LEU A 330 -4.83 -9.83 39.37
N PHE A 331 -3.64 -10.19 39.87
CA PHE A 331 -3.50 -11.06 41.05
C PHE A 331 -3.97 -10.38 42.34
N ILE A 332 -3.56 -9.13 42.58
CA ILE A 332 -3.99 -8.38 43.78
C ILE A 332 -5.52 -8.27 43.83
N LYS A 333 -6.16 -7.98 42.68
CA LYS A 333 -7.61 -7.82 42.63
C LYS A 333 -8.38 -9.15 42.61
N GLY A 334 -7.80 -10.19 42.00
CA GLY A 334 -8.31 -11.56 42.07
C GLY A 334 -8.31 -12.12 43.49
N LEU A 335 -7.29 -11.82 44.28
CA LEU A 335 -7.22 -12.21 45.70
C LEU A 335 -8.23 -11.47 46.58
N ALA A 336 -8.45 -10.17 46.34
CA ALA A 336 -9.54 -9.43 47.00
C ALA A 336 -10.93 -10.02 46.68
N LEU A 337 -11.09 -10.63 45.50
CA LEU A 337 -12.28 -11.36 45.05
C LEU A 337 -12.48 -12.71 45.76
N VAL A 338 -11.41 -13.36 46.20
CA VAL A 338 -11.47 -14.64 46.95
C VAL A 338 -11.86 -14.43 48.42
N GLN A 339 -11.56 -13.25 48.98
CA GLN A 339 -11.84 -12.90 50.38
C GLN A 339 -13.27 -12.34 50.61
N SER A 340 -14.04 -12.07 49.56
CA SER A 340 -15.39 -11.49 49.64
C SER A 340 -16.48 -12.57 49.68
N SER A 341 -17.45 -12.42 50.58
CA SER A 341 -18.40 -13.49 50.92
C SER A 341 -19.54 -13.66 49.89
N GLN A 342 -20.19 -14.83 49.91
CA GLN A 342 -21.20 -15.21 48.89
C GLN A 342 -22.41 -14.27 48.76
N HIS A 343 -22.68 -13.39 49.72
CA HIS A 343 -23.77 -12.42 49.66
C HIS A 343 -23.48 -11.23 48.72
N GLU A 344 -22.23 -11.02 48.29
CA GLU A 344 -21.84 -9.81 47.56
C GLU A 344 -21.91 -9.93 46.02
N ARG A 345 -22.26 -11.11 45.44
CA ARG A 345 -22.12 -11.39 43.99
C ARG A 345 -22.68 -10.33 43.05
N LYS A 346 -23.81 -9.67 43.39
CA LYS A 346 -24.35 -8.55 42.58
C LYS A 346 -23.42 -7.33 42.58
N LYS A 347 -22.87 -6.95 43.74
CA LYS A 347 -21.86 -5.89 43.85
C LYS A 347 -20.60 -6.26 43.07
N MET A 348 -20.13 -7.51 43.17
CA MET A 348 -18.92 -7.95 42.46
C MET A 348 -19.01 -7.78 40.94
N ARG A 349 -20.16 -8.12 40.34
CA ARG A 349 -20.42 -7.88 38.91
C ARG A 349 -20.40 -6.39 38.56
N ALA A 350 -20.98 -5.54 39.41
CA ALA A 350 -20.93 -4.08 39.22
C ALA A 350 -19.49 -3.54 39.35
N HIS A 351 -18.69 -4.02 40.31
CA HIS A 351 -17.25 -3.73 40.39
C HIS A 351 -16.46 -4.23 39.16
N GLY A 352 -16.89 -5.34 38.54
CA GLY A 352 -16.43 -5.82 37.23
C GLY A 352 -16.65 -4.80 36.11
N TRP A 353 -17.89 -4.37 35.93
CA TRP A 353 -18.27 -3.40 34.90
C TRP A 353 -17.65 -2.02 35.10
N VAL A 354 -17.59 -1.52 36.34
CA VAL A 354 -16.98 -0.20 36.63
C VAL A 354 -15.46 -0.21 36.40
N TYR A 355 -14.78 -1.33 36.63
CA TYR A 355 -13.38 -1.51 36.27
C TYR A 355 -13.17 -1.53 34.74
N THR A 356 -14.04 -2.25 34.02
CA THR A 356 -14.06 -2.28 32.55
C THR A 356 -14.27 -0.88 31.97
N LEU A 357 -15.18 -0.10 32.56
CA LEU A 357 -15.44 1.28 32.16
C LEU A 357 -14.21 2.18 32.35
N GLY A 358 -13.42 1.99 33.42
CA GLY A 358 -12.16 2.68 33.62
C GLY A 358 -11.17 2.44 32.47
N ILE A 359 -10.98 1.18 32.09
CA ILE A 359 -10.11 0.80 30.95
C ILE A 359 -10.61 1.41 29.64
N LEU A 360 -11.91 1.31 29.35
CA LEU A 360 -12.51 1.82 28.11
C LEU A 360 -12.38 3.34 27.99
N VAL A 361 -12.71 4.09 29.05
CA VAL A 361 -12.59 5.55 29.07
C VAL A 361 -11.14 5.99 28.86
N SER A 362 -10.16 5.29 29.47
CA SER A 362 -8.74 5.58 29.23
C SER A 362 -8.31 5.36 27.78
N PHE A 363 -8.71 4.25 27.15
CA PHE A 363 -8.39 4.02 25.73
C PHE A 363 -9.09 5.03 24.81
N TRP A 364 -10.36 5.35 25.07
CA TRP A 364 -11.10 6.35 24.30
C TRP A 364 -10.50 7.75 24.43
N ALA A 365 -9.99 8.13 25.61
CA ALA A 365 -9.28 9.39 25.80
C ALA A 365 -7.99 9.46 24.95
N VAL A 366 -7.20 8.39 24.93
CA VAL A 366 -5.99 8.31 24.07
C VAL A 366 -6.35 8.39 22.58
N VAL A 367 -7.37 7.66 22.13
CA VAL A 367 -7.86 7.71 20.74
C VAL A 367 -8.35 9.11 20.37
N ALA A 368 -9.11 9.77 21.25
CA ALA A 368 -9.60 11.13 21.01
C ALA A 368 -8.44 12.13 20.86
N VAL A 369 -7.43 12.08 21.74
CA VAL A 369 -6.23 12.93 21.64
C VAL A 369 -5.48 12.68 20.33
N LEU A 370 -5.26 11.42 19.94
CA LEU A 370 -4.60 11.07 18.68
C LEU A 370 -5.37 11.59 17.45
N LEU A 371 -6.71 11.47 17.44
CA LEU A 371 -7.55 11.97 16.35
C LEU A 371 -7.56 13.50 16.26
N ILE A 372 -7.54 14.21 17.39
CA ILE A 372 -7.42 15.68 17.44
C ILE A 372 -6.07 16.14 16.89
N LEU A 373 -4.97 15.51 17.32
CA LEU A 373 -3.62 15.85 16.84
C LEU A 373 -3.46 15.58 15.33
N ARG A 374 -4.06 14.49 14.83
CA ARG A 374 -4.13 14.19 13.39
C ARG A 374 -4.93 15.25 12.62
N ALA A 375 -6.07 15.71 13.16
CA ALA A 375 -6.86 16.77 12.54
C ALA A 375 -6.12 18.12 12.48
N ALA A 376 -5.17 18.35 13.39
CA ALA A 376 -4.25 19.48 13.37
C ALA A 376 -3.05 19.31 12.39
N GLY A 377 -3.09 18.32 11.50
CA GLY A 377 -2.06 18.09 10.47
C GLY A 377 -0.78 17.41 10.96
N GLN A 378 -0.66 17.13 12.26
CA GLN A 378 0.50 16.43 12.82
C GLN A 378 0.33 14.91 12.63
N GLN A 379 0.98 14.35 11.60
CA GLN A 379 1.09 12.89 11.44
C GLN A 379 2.11 12.32 12.43
N LEU A 380 1.69 12.19 13.69
CA LEU A 380 2.48 11.58 14.74
C LEU A 380 2.58 10.06 14.51
N GLY A 381 3.73 9.62 14.02
CA GLY A 381 4.05 8.21 13.88
C GLY A 381 4.00 7.49 15.23
N TRP A 382 3.34 6.33 15.24
CA TRP A 382 3.23 5.55 16.46
C TRP A 382 4.60 4.94 16.81
N GLY A 383 5.13 5.28 18.01
CA GLY A 383 6.50 4.99 18.41
C GLY A 383 7.39 6.21 18.61
N PHE A 384 6.99 7.42 18.18
CA PHE A 384 7.75 8.67 18.36
C PHE A 384 8.20 8.91 19.82
N GLN A 385 7.48 8.40 20.82
CA GLN A 385 7.88 8.52 22.23
C GLN A 385 9.26 7.87 22.49
N PHE A 386 9.60 6.77 21.81
CA PHE A 386 10.88 6.08 21.95
C PHE A 386 12.08 6.85 21.35
N GLN A 387 11.85 7.81 20.44
CA GLN A 387 12.91 8.73 19.98
C GLN A 387 13.31 9.76 21.05
N SER A 388 12.51 9.93 22.13
CA SER A 388 12.81 10.90 23.19
C SER A 388 13.55 10.26 24.36
N PRO A 389 14.81 10.66 24.66
CA PRO A 389 15.61 10.05 25.72
C PRO A 389 14.96 10.17 27.11
N LEU A 390 14.22 11.25 27.36
CA LEU A 390 13.50 11.45 28.62
C LEU A 390 12.42 10.38 28.85
N PHE A 391 11.66 10.02 27.82
CA PHE A 391 10.64 8.97 27.92
C PHE A 391 11.29 7.61 28.16
N LEU A 392 12.35 7.28 27.43
CA LEU A 392 13.13 6.06 27.64
C LEU A 392 13.65 5.95 29.08
N ALA A 393 14.27 7.02 29.60
CA ALA A 393 14.80 7.04 30.97
C ALA A 393 13.70 6.89 32.03
N LEU A 394 12.62 7.69 31.95
CA LEU A 394 11.48 7.61 32.88
C LEU A 394 10.85 6.21 32.88
N MET A 395 10.70 5.62 31.70
CA MET A 395 10.06 4.33 31.54
C MET A 395 10.97 3.17 31.98
N ALA A 396 12.27 3.25 31.70
CA ALA A 396 13.25 2.28 32.17
C ALA A 396 13.34 2.30 33.71
N MET A 397 13.33 3.50 34.32
CA MET A 397 13.26 3.67 35.78
C MET A 397 11.99 3.07 36.39
N LEU A 398 10.83 3.29 35.77
CA LEU A 398 9.55 2.70 36.21
C LEU A 398 9.57 1.17 36.16
N LEU A 399 9.99 0.60 35.03
CA LEU A 399 10.06 -0.86 34.86
C LEU A 399 11.12 -1.49 35.76
N PHE A 400 12.27 -0.83 35.96
CA PHE A 400 13.30 -1.28 36.90
C PHE A 400 12.78 -1.31 38.35
N PHE A 401 12.13 -0.23 38.80
CA PHE A 401 11.54 -0.15 40.13
C PHE A 401 10.44 -1.21 40.34
N MET A 402 9.58 -1.43 39.34
CA MET A 402 8.55 -2.48 39.39
C MET A 402 9.17 -3.89 39.37
N GLY A 403 10.23 -4.10 38.58
CA GLY A 403 11.01 -5.35 38.55
C GLY A 403 11.61 -5.68 39.91
N LEU A 404 12.21 -4.69 40.60
CA LEU A 404 12.71 -4.87 41.98
C LEU A 404 11.61 -5.26 42.97
N SER A 405 10.43 -4.65 42.87
CA SER A 405 9.29 -5.04 43.71
C SER A 405 8.82 -6.47 43.46
N LEU A 406 8.77 -6.90 42.19
CA LEU A 406 8.39 -8.27 41.81
C LEU A 406 9.47 -9.31 42.15
N ALA A 407 10.74 -8.91 42.18
CA ALA A 407 11.84 -9.72 42.70
C ALA A 407 11.82 -9.88 44.23
N GLY A 408 10.96 -9.14 44.94
CA GLY A 408 10.82 -9.22 46.40
C GLY A 408 11.86 -8.44 47.20
N GLN A 409 12.62 -7.53 46.58
CA GLN A 409 13.57 -6.63 47.29
C GLN A 409 12.87 -5.73 48.31
N PHE A 410 11.64 -5.33 48.00
CA PHE A 410 10.74 -4.66 48.92
C PHE A 410 9.31 -5.05 48.55
N GLU A 411 8.54 -5.47 49.54
CA GLU A 411 7.09 -5.49 49.39
C GLU A 411 6.61 -4.04 49.26
N ILE A 412 5.97 -3.70 48.14
CA ILE A 412 5.13 -2.50 48.10
C ILE A 412 3.92 -2.82 48.97
N GLY A 413 4.07 -2.59 50.27
CA GLY A 413 2.93 -2.33 51.14
C GLY A 413 2.05 -1.28 50.49
N LEU A 414 0.74 -1.40 50.67
CA LEU A 414 -0.35 -0.66 50.00
C LEU A 414 -0.30 0.88 50.14
N THR A 415 0.79 1.43 50.67
CA THR A 415 1.08 2.85 50.88
C THR A 415 1.79 3.50 49.71
N LEU A 416 2.67 2.84 48.94
CA LEU A 416 3.34 3.50 47.81
C LEU A 416 2.46 3.59 46.56
N THR A 417 1.45 2.74 46.45
CA THR A 417 0.35 2.92 45.48
C THR A 417 -0.41 4.24 45.71
N SER A 418 -0.36 4.86 46.89
CA SER A 418 -1.24 5.98 47.30
C SER A 418 -1.23 7.24 46.43
N ALA A 419 -0.20 7.49 45.63
CA ALA A 419 -0.14 8.66 44.74
C ALA A 419 -1.28 8.68 43.70
N GLY A 420 -1.64 7.50 43.14
CA GLY A 420 -2.93 7.28 42.45
C GLY A 420 -3.93 6.47 43.28
N GLY A 421 -3.42 5.81 44.33
CA GLY A 421 -4.10 4.83 45.16
C GLY A 421 -4.99 5.44 46.23
N SER A 422 -4.84 6.70 46.62
CA SER A 422 -5.83 7.37 47.49
C SER A 422 -7.21 7.45 46.82
N LEU A 423 -7.25 7.50 45.48
CA LEU A 423 -8.47 7.38 44.68
C LEU A 423 -8.85 5.91 44.42
N ALA A 424 -7.88 5.03 44.15
CA ALA A 424 -8.13 3.61 43.89
C ALA A 424 -8.54 2.80 45.15
N GLN A 425 -8.13 3.25 46.35
CA GLN A 425 -8.49 2.71 47.67
C GLN A 425 -9.83 3.26 48.20
N LYS A 426 -10.48 4.20 47.50
CA LYS A 426 -11.84 4.61 47.87
C LYS A 426 -12.76 3.40 47.82
N GLN A 427 -13.29 3.04 48.99
CA GLN A 427 -14.31 2.02 49.16
C GLN A 427 -15.46 2.23 48.15
N GLY A 428 -15.92 1.16 47.50
CA GLY A 428 -16.98 1.22 46.49
C GLY A 428 -16.50 1.39 45.04
N TYR A 429 -17.39 1.90 44.19
CA TYR A 429 -17.21 1.87 42.73
C TYR A 429 -16.10 2.78 42.22
N ALA A 430 -15.88 3.95 42.85
CA ALA A 430 -14.82 4.88 42.45
C ALA A 430 -13.43 4.21 42.46
N GLY A 431 -13.11 3.46 43.51
CA GLY A 431 -11.84 2.72 43.59
C GLY A 431 -11.67 1.70 42.46
N SER A 432 -12.76 1.02 42.08
CA SER A 432 -12.75 0.07 40.96
C SER A 432 -12.52 0.73 39.60
N PHE A 433 -13.07 1.92 39.37
CA PHE A 433 -12.86 2.71 38.14
C PHE A 433 -11.39 3.13 38.03
N PHE A 434 -10.84 3.79 39.05
CA PHE A 434 -9.45 4.25 39.04
C PHE A 434 -8.43 3.11 39.03
N THR A 435 -8.79 1.93 39.57
CA THR A 435 -7.98 0.71 39.38
C THR A 435 -7.92 0.28 37.90
N GLY A 436 -8.99 0.51 37.12
CA GLY A 436 -9.02 0.23 35.67
C GLY A 436 -8.15 1.21 34.88
N VAL A 437 -8.23 2.50 35.22
CA VAL A 437 -7.35 3.54 34.66
C VAL A 437 -5.88 3.24 34.95
N LEU A 438 -5.55 2.90 36.21
CA LEU A 438 -4.20 2.55 36.62
C LEU A 438 -3.69 1.29 35.89
N ALA A 439 -4.53 0.27 35.73
CA ALA A 439 -4.18 -0.94 34.99
C ALA A 439 -3.80 -0.62 33.53
N MET A 440 -4.57 0.21 32.83
CA MET A 440 -4.28 0.63 31.46
C MET A 440 -2.98 1.46 31.38
N VAL A 441 -2.79 2.43 32.27
CA VAL A 441 -1.57 3.27 32.29
C VAL A 441 -0.31 2.46 32.56
N VAL A 442 -0.36 1.49 33.49
CA VAL A 442 0.78 0.61 33.82
C VAL A 442 1.02 -0.47 32.75
N ALA A 443 -0.02 -0.88 32.02
CA ALA A 443 0.12 -1.82 30.89
C ALA A 443 0.73 -1.18 29.64
N THR A 444 0.35 0.08 29.34
CA THR A 444 0.74 0.82 28.12
C THR A 444 2.22 0.65 27.69
N PRO A 445 3.23 0.69 28.59
CA PRO A 445 4.64 0.57 28.21
C PRO A 445 5.02 -0.79 27.63
N CYS A 446 4.49 -1.89 28.19
CA CYS A 446 4.81 -3.24 27.72
C CYS A 446 3.91 -3.68 26.57
N THR A 447 2.69 -3.15 26.48
CA THR A 447 1.75 -3.44 25.39
C THR A 447 2.15 -2.71 24.11
N ALA A 448 2.89 -1.60 24.22
CA ALA A 448 3.27 -0.74 23.10
C ALA A 448 3.76 -1.53 21.86
N PRO A 449 4.87 -2.31 21.87
CA PRO A 449 5.39 -2.95 20.65
C PRO A 449 4.39 -3.83 19.89
N PHE A 450 3.34 -4.31 20.56
CA PHE A 450 2.32 -5.20 20.02
C PHE A 450 1.06 -4.46 19.55
N MET A 451 0.89 -3.18 19.89
CA MET A 451 -0.23 -2.35 19.45
C MET A 451 -0.03 -1.74 18.06
N GLY A 452 1.18 -1.73 17.52
CA GLY A 452 1.51 -1.16 16.20
C GLY A 452 0.51 -1.52 15.08
N PRO A 453 0.24 -2.80 14.80
CA PRO A 453 -0.72 -3.20 13.76
C PRO A 453 -2.16 -2.75 14.03
N ALA A 454 -2.61 -2.80 15.30
CA ALA A 454 -3.94 -2.35 15.68
C ALA A 454 -4.10 -0.82 15.50
N ILE A 455 -3.03 -0.06 15.73
CA ILE A 455 -3.00 1.39 15.61
C ILE A 455 -2.85 1.82 14.15
N GLY A 456 -1.99 1.16 13.36
CA GLY A 456 -1.92 1.36 11.91
C GLY A 456 -3.27 1.12 11.24
N TYR A 457 -3.93 -0.01 11.56
CA TYR A 457 -5.29 -0.29 11.09
C TYR A 457 -6.30 0.77 11.55
N ALA A 458 -6.27 1.18 12.83
CA ALA A 458 -7.17 2.21 13.36
C ALA A 458 -6.96 3.60 12.74
N LEU A 459 -5.73 3.94 12.33
CA LEU A 459 -5.40 5.19 11.64
C LEU A 459 -5.75 5.15 10.14
N ALA A 460 -5.73 3.99 9.50
CA ALA A 460 -6.15 3.83 8.10
C ALA A 460 -7.66 4.00 7.87
N HIS A 461 -8.48 3.94 8.93
CA HIS A 461 -9.96 3.92 8.84
C HIS A 461 -10.62 5.16 9.47
N SER A 462 -11.95 5.21 9.39
CA SER A 462 -12.76 6.28 10.01
C SER A 462 -12.65 6.28 11.54
N ALA A 463 -12.86 7.44 12.16
CA ALA A 463 -12.81 7.60 13.62
C ALA A 463 -13.70 6.58 14.36
N MET A 464 -14.89 6.26 13.84
CA MET A 464 -15.80 5.28 14.45
C MET A 464 -15.21 3.87 14.44
N THR A 465 -14.50 3.50 13.37
CA THR A 465 -13.74 2.23 13.31
C THR A 465 -12.58 2.24 14.31
N SER A 466 -11.86 3.35 14.47
CA SER A 466 -10.79 3.49 15.46
C SER A 466 -11.31 3.27 16.89
N PHE A 467 -12.42 3.93 17.26
CA PHE A 467 -13.08 3.71 18.55
C PHE A 467 -13.58 2.27 18.73
N ALA A 468 -14.13 1.64 17.69
CA ALA A 468 -14.59 0.24 17.77
C ALA A 468 -13.43 -0.74 18.02
N VAL A 469 -12.31 -0.60 17.30
CA VAL A 469 -11.11 -1.45 17.46
C VAL A 469 -10.52 -1.31 18.86
N PHE A 470 -10.32 -0.08 19.34
CA PHE A 470 -9.82 0.16 20.70
C PHE A 470 -10.80 -0.28 21.79
N THR A 471 -12.11 -0.25 21.53
CA THR A 471 -13.12 -0.86 22.41
C THR A 471 -12.93 -2.37 22.45
N GLY A 472 -12.65 -3.02 21.32
CA GLY A 472 -12.25 -4.43 21.25
C GLY A 472 -11.04 -4.73 22.14
N VAL A 473 -9.94 -3.98 21.99
CA VAL A 473 -8.73 -4.14 22.83
C VAL A 473 -9.04 -3.94 24.32
N GLY A 474 -9.76 -2.88 24.69
CA GLY A 474 -10.11 -2.57 26.07
C GLY A 474 -11.04 -3.60 26.72
N LEU A 475 -12.01 -4.12 25.95
CA LEU A 475 -12.86 -5.24 26.38
C LEU A 475 -12.03 -6.52 26.55
N GLY A 476 -11.14 -6.85 25.61
CA GLY A 476 -10.23 -7.99 25.70
C GLY A 476 -9.33 -7.94 26.94
N LEU A 477 -8.78 -6.76 27.26
CA LEU A 477 -7.98 -6.54 28.46
C LEU A 477 -8.81 -6.73 29.75
N ALA A 478 -10.05 -6.23 29.77
CA ALA A 478 -10.93 -6.37 30.94
C ALA A 478 -11.56 -7.76 31.09
N LEU A 479 -11.63 -8.56 30.01
CA LEU A 479 -12.40 -9.79 29.92
C LEU A 479 -12.07 -10.84 30.99
N PRO A 480 -10.79 -11.15 31.32
CA PRO A 480 -10.49 -12.16 32.34
C PRO A 480 -11.02 -11.79 33.73
N TYR A 481 -10.91 -10.51 34.11
CA TYR A 481 -11.45 -10.01 35.37
C TYR A 481 -12.98 -10.03 35.39
N LEU A 482 -13.62 -9.64 34.27
CA LEU A 482 -15.07 -9.66 34.15
C LEU A 482 -15.64 -11.08 34.22
N LEU A 483 -14.98 -12.05 33.58
CA LEU A 483 -15.34 -13.48 33.66
C LEU A 483 -15.26 -14.02 35.09
N LEU A 484 -14.17 -13.72 35.81
CA LEU A 484 -14.01 -14.10 37.23
C LEU A 484 -15.09 -13.46 38.13
N ALA A 485 -15.49 -12.22 37.86
CA ALA A 485 -16.58 -11.54 38.58
C ALA A 485 -17.98 -12.13 38.29
N TYR A 486 -18.18 -12.74 37.12
CA TYR A 486 -19.44 -13.42 36.76
C TYR A 486 -19.51 -14.85 37.30
N ASN A 487 -18.41 -15.60 37.21
CA ASN A 487 -18.29 -16.98 37.68
C ASN A 487 -17.16 -17.14 38.72
N PRO A 488 -17.38 -16.72 39.99
CA PRO A 488 -16.37 -16.84 41.05
C PRO A 488 -16.01 -18.30 41.40
N GLY A 489 -16.73 -19.30 40.89
CA GLY A 489 -16.36 -20.71 41.03
C GLY A 489 -15.02 -21.04 40.37
N TRP A 490 -14.63 -20.29 39.33
CA TRP A 490 -13.35 -20.48 38.63
C TRP A 490 -12.14 -20.07 39.47
N THR A 491 -12.32 -19.29 40.53
CA THR A 491 -11.24 -19.00 41.50
C THR A 491 -10.76 -20.25 42.25
N ARG A 492 -11.58 -21.31 42.31
CA ARG A 492 -11.18 -22.62 42.87
C ARG A 492 -10.18 -23.37 42.00
N LEU A 493 -10.07 -23.01 40.71
CA LEU A 493 -9.09 -23.59 39.78
C LEU A 493 -7.70 -22.94 39.95
N LEU A 494 -7.64 -21.75 40.57
CA LEU A 494 -6.39 -21.05 40.82
C LEU A 494 -5.71 -21.65 42.07
N PRO A 495 -4.38 -21.87 42.05
CA PRO A 495 -3.66 -22.33 43.22
C PRO A 495 -3.77 -21.29 44.35
N LYS A 496 -3.84 -21.77 45.60
CA LYS A 496 -3.88 -20.90 46.77
C LYS A 496 -2.62 -20.03 46.82
N PRO A 497 -2.71 -18.74 47.22
CA PRO A 497 -1.53 -17.89 47.40
C PRO A 497 -0.56 -18.52 48.41
N GLY A 498 0.72 -18.52 48.07
CA GLY A 498 1.79 -19.22 48.79
C GLY A 498 3.09 -19.22 47.98
N ALA A 499 4.04 -20.10 48.31
CA ALA A 499 5.40 -20.08 47.73
C ALA A 499 5.44 -20.08 46.19
N TRP A 500 4.55 -20.80 45.51
CA TRP A 500 4.46 -20.80 44.04
C TRP A 500 4.18 -19.41 43.45
N MET A 501 3.38 -18.58 44.13
CA MET A 501 3.09 -17.21 43.69
C MET A 501 4.31 -16.30 43.78
N GLU A 502 5.16 -16.47 44.80
CA GLU A 502 6.41 -15.72 44.93
C GLU A 502 7.45 -16.16 43.90
N ILE A 503 7.59 -17.48 43.66
CA ILE A 503 8.42 -18.01 42.57
C ILE A 503 7.96 -17.44 41.22
N LEU A 504 6.65 -17.35 40.98
CA LEU A 504 6.10 -16.82 39.75
C LEU A 504 6.33 -15.30 39.61
N LYS A 505 6.16 -14.50 40.67
CA LYS A 505 6.52 -13.07 40.66
C LYS A 505 8.01 -12.87 40.34
N GLN A 506 8.89 -13.63 40.98
CA GLN A 506 10.33 -13.58 40.75
C GLN A 506 10.67 -13.99 39.31
N ALA A 507 10.07 -15.05 38.79
CA ALA A 507 10.25 -15.47 37.39
C ALA A 507 9.75 -14.40 36.38
N VAL A 508 8.64 -13.72 36.69
CA VAL A 508 8.10 -12.61 35.88
C VAL A 508 8.94 -11.34 35.98
N SER A 509 9.75 -11.17 37.03
CA SER A 509 10.71 -10.05 37.11
C SER A 509 11.85 -10.16 36.08
N ILE A 510 12.26 -11.38 35.72
CA ILE A 510 13.35 -11.65 34.76
C ILE A 510 13.10 -11.01 33.37
N PRO A 511 11.97 -11.25 32.66
CA PRO A 511 11.70 -10.59 31.39
C PRO A 511 11.51 -9.07 31.52
N ILE A 512 11.05 -8.56 32.67
CA ILE A 512 10.97 -7.10 32.91
C ILE A 512 12.38 -6.50 32.97
N PHE A 513 13.32 -7.13 33.66
CA PHE A 513 14.73 -6.70 33.63
C PHE A 513 15.33 -6.85 32.22
N GLY A 514 14.94 -7.86 31.44
CA GLY A 514 15.27 -7.97 30.02
C GLY A 514 14.82 -6.74 29.21
N THR A 515 13.57 -6.28 29.40
CA THR A 515 13.06 -5.04 28.78
C THR A 515 13.82 -3.81 29.25
N VAL A 516 14.17 -3.72 30.53
CA VAL A 516 15.00 -2.62 31.07
C VAL A 516 16.38 -2.61 30.41
N ILE A 517 17.06 -3.76 30.29
CA ILE A 517 18.36 -3.87 29.62
C ILE A 517 18.27 -3.41 28.16
N TRP A 518 17.23 -3.84 27.43
CA TRP A 518 16.98 -3.40 26.05
C TRP A 518 16.75 -1.88 25.96
N MET A 519 15.97 -1.30 26.88
CA MET A 519 15.75 0.15 26.93
C MET A 519 16.99 0.94 27.36
N VAL A 520 17.85 0.38 28.21
CA VAL A 520 19.14 0.98 28.58
C VAL A 520 20.08 1.00 27.39
N TRP A 521 20.14 -0.08 26.60
CA TRP A 521 20.88 -0.11 25.34
C TRP A 521 20.37 0.98 24.38
N LEU A 522 19.06 0.98 24.08
CA LEU A 522 18.44 1.98 23.22
C LEU A 522 18.65 3.43 23.72
N TYR A 523 18.57 3.65 25.03
CA TYR A 523 18.84 4.95 25.63
C TYR A 523 20.30 5.37 25.46
N THR A 524 21.25 4.44 25.59
CA THR A 524 22.69 4.67 25.37
C THR A 524 22.96 5.08 23.93
N GLU A 525 22.31 4.44 22.96
CA GLU A 525 22.43 4.83 21.56
C GLU A 525 21.81 6.22 21.32
N SER A 526 20.66 6.50 21.97
CA SER A 526 19.94 7.79 21.84
C SER A 526 20.66 9.00 22.46
N ALA A 527 21.42 8.82 23.56
CA ALA A 527 21.90 9.90 24.42
C ALA A 527 23.38 9.78 24.84
N GLY A 528 24.08 8.71 24.45
CA GLY A 528 25.50 8.51 24.68
C GLY A 528 25.87 7.89 26.04
N SER A 529 27.17 7.63 26.20
CA SER A 529 27.75 6.92 27.36
C SER A 529 27.63 7.69 28.68
N TYR A 530 27.74 9.02 28.67
CA TYR A 530 27.54 9.84 29.87
C TYR A 530 26.09 9.78 30.37
N ALA A 531 25.12 9.75 29.45
CA ALA A 531 23.72 9.58 29.80
C ALA A 531 23.47 8.19 30.41
N LEU A 532 24.06 7.12 29.86
CA LEU A 532 24.03 5.79 30.45
C LEU A 532 24.52 5.79 31.91
N MET A 533 25.66 6.45 32.21
CA MET A 533 26.16 6.55 33.59
C MET A 533 25.16 7.27 34.52
N ALA A 534 24.46 8.30 34.04
CA ALA A 534 23.41 8.98 34.79
C ALA A 534 22.17 8.08 35.02
N LEU A 535 21.76 7.29 34.03
CA LEU A 535 20.63 6.35 34.17
C LEU A 535 20.96 5.19 35.11
N LEU A 536 22.17 4.63 35.05
CA LEU A 536 22.63 3.59 36.00
C LEU A 536 22.74 4.14 37.42
N SER A 537 23.19 5.40 37.58
CA SER A 537 23.17 6.10 38.86
C SER A 537 21.73 6.29 39.38
N ALA A 538 20.79 6.65 38.51
CA ALA A 538 19.38 6.74 38.84
C ALA A 538 18.77 5.38 39.27
N PHE A 539 19.16 4.27 38.62
CA PHE A 539 18.76 2.92 39.05
C PHE A 539 19.33 2.56 40.42
N LEU A 540 20.61 2.85 40.69
CA LEU A 540 21.20 2.64 42.01
C LEU A 540 20.47 3.45 43.10
N LEU A 541 20.15 4.71 42.82
CA LEU A 541 19.35 5.57 43.69
C LEU A 541 17.95 4.99 43.93
N LEU A 542 17.26 4.50 42.90
CA LEU A 542 15.95 3.85 43.02
C LEU A 542 16.00 2.54 43.82
N ALA A 543 17.05 1.75 43.66
CA ALA A 543 17.27 0.54 44.46
C ALA A 543 17.48 0.88 45.95
N ILE A 544 18.28 1.90 46.26
CA ILE A 544 18.49 2.40 47.63
C ILE A 544 17.18 2.97 48.21
N ALA A 545 16.39 3.71 47.42
CA ALA A 545 15.08 4.23 47.84
C ALA A 545 14.09 3.08 48.15
N GLY A 546 14.00 2.07 47.27
CA GLY A 546 13.17 0.88 47.50
C GLY A 546 13.60 0.11 48.76
N TRP A 547 14.90 -0.13 48.93
CA TRP A 547 15.46 -0.84 50.08
C TRP A 547 15.22 -0.09 51.40
N THR A 548 15.43 1.23 51.43
CA THR A 548 15.17 2.04 52.64
C THR A 548 13.68 2.10 53.00
N LEU A 549 12.79 2.19 52.01
CA LEU A 549 11.33 2.12 52.23
C LEU A 549 10.89 0.74 52.74
N GLY A 550 11.44 -0.35 52.18
CA GLY A 550 11.14 -1.72 52.59
C GLY A 550 11.68 -2.06 53.99
N ARG A 551 12.87 -1.56 54.35
CA ARG A 551 13.51 -1.84 55.64
C ARG A 551 12.93 -1.03 56.80
N TRP A 552 12.53 0.22 56.56
CA TRP A 552 11.99 1.16 57.56
C TRP A 552 10.63 1.75 57.15
N PRO A 553 9.57 0.94 57.03
CA PRO A 553 8.24 1.44 56.70
C PRO A 553 7.75 2.46 57.75
N ALA A 554 7.10 3.52 57.26
CA ALA A 554 6.33 4.51 58.02
C ALA A 554 7.05 5.53 58.95
N LYS A 555 8.32 5.89 58.69
CA LYS A 555 8.90 7.14 59.25
C LYS A 555 8.89 8.28 58.21
N ARG A 556 8.31 9.44 58.55
CA ARG A 556 8.21 10.63 57.65
C ARG A 556 9.55 11.01 57.01
N VAL A 557 10.65 10.88 57.76
CA VAL A 557 12.01 11.15 57.29
C VAL A 557 12.43 10.18 56.17
N ALA A 558 12.15 8.88 56.29
CA ALA A 558 12.46 7.90 55.25
C ALA A 558 11.66 8.16 53.97
N THR A 559 10.39 8.60 54.10
CA THR A 559 9.56 8.99 52.94
C THR A 559 10.08 10.26 52.25
N LEU A 560 10.50 11.27 53.01
CA LEU A 560 11.11 12.49 52.47
C LEU A 560 12.45 12.20 51.78
N VAL A 561 13.30 11.37 52.40
CA VAL A 561 14.57 10.93 51.81
C VAL A 561 14.33 10.15 50.51
N ALA A 562 13.40 9.20 50.48
CA ALA A 562 13.05 8.48 49.26
C ALA A 562 12.51 9.40 48.15
N LEU A 563 11.67 10.39 48.50
CA LEU A 563 11.17 11.38 47.53
C LEU A 563 12.29 12.27 46.96
N LEU A 564 13.23 12.71 47.80
CA LEU A 564 14.41 13.46 47.34
C LEU A 564 15.32 12.61 46.45
N ILE A 565 15.50 11.33 46.78
CA ILE A 565 16.26 10.37 45.96
C ILE A 565 15.58 10.12 44.61
N ILE A 566 14.25 9.98 44.57
CA ILE A 566 13.48 9.84 43.32
C ILE A 566 13.57 11.13 42.49
N ALA A 567 13.46 12.30 43.11
CA ALA A 567 13.62 13.59 42.43
C ALA A 567 15.04 13.73 41.83
N ALA A 568 16.08 13.34 42.56
CA ALA A 568 17.46 13.30 42.06
C ALA A 568 17.62 12.29 40.91
N ALA A 569 17.05 11.09 41.03
CA ALA A 569 17.08 10.06 40.00
C ALA A 569 16.38 10.50 38.69
N ILE A 570 15.34 11.33 38.76
CA ILE A 570 14.67 11.91 37.59
C ILE A 570 15.45 13.11 37.03
N ALA A 571 16.02 13.96 37.89
CA ALA A 571 16.74 15.15 37.47
C ALA A 571 18.11 14.85 36.84
N LEU A 572 18.83 13.81 37.30
CA LEU A 572 20.19 13.51 36.87
C LEU A 572 20.29 13.16 35.36
N PRO A 573 19.47 12.25 34.79
CA PRO A 573 19.52 11.93 33.35
C PRO A 573 19.05 13.11 32.48
N TRP A 574 18.11 13.92 32.98
CA TRP A 574 17.62 15.12 32.30
C TRP A 574 18.69 16.22 32.24
N TYR A 575 19.39 16.48 33.35
CA TYR A 575 20.47 17.46 33.41
C TYR A 575 21.67 17.04 32.55
N VAL A 576 22.14 15.79 32.70
CA VAL A 576 23.27 15.26 31.91
C VAL A 576 22.95 15.24 30.42
N GLY A 577 21.76 14.77 30.02
CA GLY A 577 21.35 14.75 28.62
C GLY A 577 21.24 16.15 27.99
N ARG A 578 21.01 17.21 28.79
CA ARG A 578 20.88 18.58 28.29
C ARG A 578 22.17 19.39 28.33
N VAL A 579 23.12 19.05 29.21
CA VAL A 579 24.39 19.78 29.39
C VAL A 579 25.56 19.11 28.67
N LEU A 580 25.57 17.78 28.56
CA LEU A 580 26.64 17.00 27.94
C LEU A 580 26.25 16.37 26.58
N GLY A 581 24.95 16.41 26.22
CA GLY A 581 24.45 15.82 24.98
C GLY A 581 25.01 16.43 23.69
N ASP A 582 25.22 17.76 23.67
CA ASP A 582 25.74 18.48 22.49
C ASP A 582 27.19 18.10 22.12
N SER A 583 28.02 17.71 23.10
CA SER A 583 29.46 17.55 22.88
C SER A 583 29.87 16.23 22.19
N THR A 584 28.94 15.29 21.99
CA THR A 584 29.28 13.93 21.51
C THR A 584 28.94 13.65 20.04
N GLN A 585 28.14 14.50 19.38
CA GLN A 585 27.82 14.30 17.96
C GLN A 585 29.01 14.52 17.02
N GLN A 586 30.00 15.33 17.42
CA GLN A 586 31.15 15.66 16.57
C GLN A 586 32.22 14.57 16.47
N THR A 587 32.17 13.52 17.29
CA THR A 587 33.23 12.47 17.33
C THR A 587 32.85 11.17 16.60
N LYS A 588 31.57 10.78 16.59
CA LYS A 588 31.11 9.56 15.87
C LYS A 588 31.29 9.69 14.34
N THR A 589 31.25 10.90 13.78
CA THR A 589 31.42 11.16 12.33
C THR A 589 32.82 10.82 11.79
N ALA A 590 33.84 10.76 12.65
CA ALA A 590 35.21 10.41 12.26
C ALA A 590 35.50 8.89 12.33
N ALA A 591 34.90 8.18 13.29
CA ALA A 591 35.17 6.75 13.52
C ALA A 591 34.48 5.83 12.50
N SER A 592 33.31 6.21 11.98
CA SER A 592 32.52 5.39 11.03
C SER A 592 33.10 5.29 9.62
N ARG A 593 34.31 5.81 9.36
CA ARG A 593 35.05 5.62 8.08
C ARG A 593 36.06 4.45 8.12
N ALA A 594 36.19 3.74 9.24
CA ALA A 594 37.25 2.75 9.44
C ALA A 594 36.77 1.34 9.90
N GLY A 595 35.46 1.10 9.91
CA GLY A 595 34.86 -0.22 10.21
C GLY A 595 34.36 -0.91 8.95
N ALA A 596 34.68 -2.19 8.76
CA ALA A 596 34.45 -2.90 7.50
C ALA A 596 33.00 -3.41 7.30
N GLN A 597 32.60 -3.46 6.03
CA GLN A 597 31.45 -4.20 5.46
C GLN A 597 30.05 -3.94 6.04
N THR A 598 29.40 -2.92 5.50
CA THR A 598 27.99 -3.02 5.11
C THR A 598 27.81 -2.41 3.72
N GLU A 599 27.14 -3.13 2.83
CA GLU A 599 26.80 -2.68 1.46
C GLU A 599 25.74 -1.57 1.45
N TRP A 600 25.03 -1.42 2.59
CA TRP A 600 24.07 -0.37 2.86
C TRP A 600 24.76 0.97 3.12
N GLN A 601 24.39 1.97 2.33
CA GLN A 601 24.84 3.35 2.51
C GLN A 601 23.79 4.16 3.30
N PRO A 602 24.20 5.19 4.07
CA PRO A 602 23.25 6.04 4.78
C PRO A 602 22.39 6.83 3.79
N TYR A 603 21.07 6.79 4.00
CA TYR A 603 20.13 7.57 3.20
C TYR A 603 20.40 9.07 3.28
N SER A 604 20.38 9.74 2.13
CA SER A 604 20.14 11.18 2.05
C SER A 604 19.36 11.50 0.77
N PRO A 605 18.56 12.58 0.75
CA PRO A 605 17.83 12.98 -0.47
C PRO A 605 18.77 13.24 -1.66
N ALA A 606 19.95 13.80 -1.40
CA ALA A 606 20.96 14.05 -2.42
C ALA A 606 21.53 12.76 -3.02
N LEU A 607 21.86 11.76 -2.18
CA LEU A 607 22.38 10.47 -2.66
C LEU A 607 21.30 9.66 -3.40
N LEU A 608 20.05 9.69 -2.93
CA LEU A 608 18.93 9.11 -3.66
C LEU A 608 18.79 9.77 -5.04
N GLN A 609 18.72 11.10 -5.11
CA GLN A 609 18.60 11.79 -6.39
C GLN A 609 19.82 11.57 -7.30
N GLN A 610 21.03 11.45 -6.76
CA GLN A 610 22.21 11.08 -7.52
C GLN A 610 22.00 9.73 -8.22
N TYR A 611 21.66 8.66 -7.49
CA TYR A 611 21.46 7.33 -8.09
C TYR A 611 20.30 7.29 -9.08
N LEU A 612 19.21 8.01 -8.81
CA LEU A 612 18.10 8.12 -9.78
C LEU A 612 18.52 8.91 -11.04
N SER A 613 19.40 9.91 -10.92
CA SER A 613 19.96 10.64 -12.08
C SER A 613 20.99 9.82 -12.87
N GLU A 614 21.69 8.89 -12.21
CA GLU A 614 22.57 7.89 -12.83
C GLU A 614 21.77 6.74 -13.49
N GLY A 615 20.44 6.72 -13.37
CA GLY A 615 19.58 5.68 -13.93
C GLY A 615 19.61 4.35 -13.15
N LYS A 616 20.13 4.35 -11.93
CA LYS A 616 20.30 3.14 -11.11
C LYS A 616 19.05 2.84 -10.27
N PRO A 617 18.64 1.57 -10.14
CA PRO A 617 17.62 1.18 -9.18
C PRO A 617 18.14 1.31 -7.75
N VAL A 618 17.28 1.71 -6.82
CA VAL A 618 17.63 1.99 -5.42
C VAL A 618 16.61 1.34 -4.49
N PHE A 619 17.07 0.57 -3.51
CA PHE A 619 16.22 0.03 -2.44
C PHE A 619 16.47 0.82 -1.16
N VAL A 620 15.42 1.44 -0.61
CA VAL A 620 15.47 2.21 0.63
C VAL A 620 14.74 1.47 1.75
N ASP A 621 15.48 1.11 2.79
CA ASP A 621 14.95 0.60 4.07
C ASP A 621 14.76 1.74 5.07
N PHE A 622 13.51 2.12 5.36
CA PHE A 622 13.16 3.07 6.41
C PHE A 622 12.92 2.31 7.72
N THR A 623 13.84 2.48 8.67
CA THR A 623 14.06 1.55 9.77
C THR A 623 14.49 2.26 11.05
N ALA A 624 14.56 1.56 12.18
CA ALA A 624 15.12 2.05 13.44
C ALA A 624 15.47 0.91 14.40
N ASP A 625 16.34 1.19 15.37
CA ASP A 625 16.73 0.23 16.42
C ASP A 625 15.65 0.01 17.48
N TRP A 626 14.78 1.00 17.72
CA TRP A 626 13.60 0.86 18.57
C TRP A 626 12.43 0.13 17.87
N CYS A 627 12.48 -0.04 16.55
CA CYS A 627 11.40 -0.63 15.77
C CYS A 627 11.54 -2.17 15.71
N LEU A 628 10.84 -2.88 16.60
CA LEU A 628 10.92 -4.36 16.67
C LEU A 628 10.57 -5.04 15.33
N SER A 629 9.54 -4.58 14.63
CA SER A 629 9.16 -5.13 13.31
C SER A 629 10.27 -4.92 12.27
N CYS A 630 10.94 -3.77 12.28
CA CYS A 630 12.07 -3.48 11.42
C CYS A 630 13.23 -4.45 11.73
N GLN A 631 13.57 -4.63 13.01
CA GLN A 631 14.63 -5.54 13.48
C GLN A 631 14.35 -7.03 13.20
N VAL A 632 13.07 -7.42 13.14
CA VAL A 632 12.63 -8.76 12.73
C VAL A 632 12.75 -8.93 11.22
N ASN A 633 12.21 -8.00 10.42
CA ASN A 633 12.35 -8.02 8.96
C ASN A 633 13.82 -8.00 8.52
N GLN A 634 14.67 -7.23 9.22
CA GLN A 634 16.11 -7.22 9.01
C GLN A 634 16.70 -8.63 9.16
N ARG A 635 16.60 -9.24 10.34
CA ARG A 635 17.19 -10.56 10.62
C ARG A 635 16.57 -11.73 9.85
N VAL A 636 15.25 -11.69 9.62
CA VAL A 636 14.48 -12.82 9.06
C VAL A 636 14.37 -12.73 7.53
N VAL A 637 14.63 -11.57 6.93
CA VAL A 637 14.52 -11.35 5.49
C VAL A 637 15.78 -10.69 4.92
N LEU A 638 16.10 -9.46 5.31
CA LEU A 638 17.14 -8.67 4.63
C LEU A 638 18.56 -9.20 4.87
N ASP A 639 18.89 -9.70 6.06
CA ASP A 639 20.20 -10.26 6.42
C ASP A 639 20.45 -11.67 5.88
N ARG A 640 19.46 -12.31 5.22
CA ARG A 640 19.62 -13.67 4.70
C ARG A 640 20.55 -13.68 3.48
N ASP A 641 21.41 -14.69 3.41
CA ASP A 641 22.35 -14.89 2.30
C ASP A 641 21.69 -14.94 0.91
N ASP A 642 20.47 -15.49 0.80
CA ASP A 642 19.74 -15.58 -0.47
C ASP A 642 19.18 -14.23 -0.92
N VAL A 643 18.62 -13.45 0.02
CA VAL A 643 18.15 -12.08 -0.23
C VAL A 643 19.32 -11.13 -0.52
N GLN A 644 20.41 -11.21 0.25
CA GLN A 644 21.63 -10.44 0.02
C GLN A 644 22.24 -10.73 -1.36
N LYS A 645 22.31 -12.00 -1.78
CA LYS A 645 22.77 -12.35 -3.14
C LYS A 645 21.85 -11.80 -4.23
N ALA A 646 20.53 -11.87 -4.04
CA ALA A 646 19.58 -11.33 -4.99
C ALA A 646 19.75 -9.81 -5.14
N LEU A 647 19.80 -9.07 -4.03
CA LEU A 647 20.02 -7.60 -4.01
C LEU A 647 21.29 -7.21 -4.78
N LYS A 648 22.43 -7.87 -4.51
CA LYS A 648 23.69 -7.68 -5.25
C LYS A 648 23.53 -7.98 -6.74
N SER A 649 22.92 -9.12 -7.09
CA SER A 649 22.80 -9.58 -8.49
C SER A 649 21.85 -8.72 -9.33
N SER A 650 20.92 -8.01 -8.69
CA SER A 650 19.98 -7.10 -9.35
C SER A 650 20.55 -5.71 -9.62
N GLY A 651 21.80 -5.42 -9.19
CA GLY A 651 22.46 -4.13 -9.43
C GLY A 651 21.81 -2.95 -8.69
N VAL A 652 21.16 -3.21 -7.55
CA VAL A 652 20.40 -2.21 -6.79
C VAL A 652 21.28 -1.56 -5.73
N GLU A 653 21.32 -0.22 -5.73
CA GLU A 653 22.00 0.55 -4.68
C GLU A 653 21.17 0.50 -3.39
N LEU A 654 21.80 0.16 -2.26
CA LEU A 654 21.12 -0.08 -0.99
C LEU A 654 21.26 1.11 -0.05
N LEU A 655 20.15 1.77 0.29
CA LEU A 655 20.10 2.90 1.22
C LEU A 655 19.37 2.54 2.51
N LYS A 656 19.99 2.83 3.67
CA LYS A 656 19.37 2.69 4.99
C LYS A 656 18.96 4.06 5.52
N ALA A 657 17.66 4.31 5.63
CA ALA A 657 17.07 5.49 6.27
C ALA A 657 16.82 5.19 7.76
N ASP A 658 17.87 5.41 8.56
CA ASP A 658 17.86 5.15 9.99
C ASP A 658 17.15 6.27 10.77
N TRP A 659 15.91 6.00 11.19
CA TRP A 659 15.05 6.89 11.96
C TRP A 659 15.07 6.58 13.47
N THR A 660 16.17 6.01 13.96
CA THR A 660 16.41 5.82 15.41
C THR A 660 16.41 7.17 16.13
N HIS A 661 16.98 8.19 15.50
CA HIS A 661 16.86 9.60 15.90
C HIS A 661 15.90 10.33 14.95
N HIS A 662 15.32 11.44 15.42
CA HIS A 662 14.44 12.26 14.57
C HIS A 662 15.25 13.00 13.49
N ASP A 663 15.15 12.54 12.25
CA ASP A 663 15.68 13.21 11.07
C ASP A 663 14.53 13.82 10.25
N LYS A 664 14.68 15.10 9.87
CA LYS A 664 13.69 15.85 9.11
C LYS A 664 13.56 15.34 7.67
N ASN A 665 14.67 15.03 7.00
CA ASN A 665 14.70 14.54 5.62
C ASN A 665 14.01 13.17 5.51
N ILE A 666 14.27 12.29 6.48
CA ILE A 666 13.60 10.98 6.56
C ILE A 666 12.09 11.16 6.81
N SER A 667 11.71 12.10 7.68
CA SER A 667 10.30 12.42 7.96
C SER A 667 9.57 12.96 6.71
N GLU A 668 10.20 13.86 5.95
CA GLU A 668 9.66 14.41 4.70
C GLU A 668 9.59 13.33 3.60
N ALA A 669 10.58 12.45 3.49
CA ALA A 669 10.57 11.33 2.56
C ALA A 669 9.43 10.34 2.85
N LEU A 670 9.22 9.96 4.12
CA LEU A 670 8.09 9.12 4.51
C LEU A 670 6.74 9.78 4.15
N GLN A 671 6.61 11.09 4.35
CA GLN A 671 5.40 11.83 3.96
C GLN A 671 5.18 11.84 2.44
N GLN A 672 6.23 12.02 1.63
CA GLN A 672 6.16 11.93 0.16
C GLN A 672 5.73 10.53 -0.31
N LEU A 673 6.13 9.48 0.41
CA LEU A 673 5.68 8.10 0.18
C LEU A 673 4.27 7.79 0.75
N GLY A 674 3.58 8.77 1.33
CA GLY A 674 2.25 8.59 1.94
C GLY A 674 2.27 7.75 3.22
N ARG A 675 3.42 7.61 3.88
CA ARG A 675 3.62 6.78 5.09
C ARG A 675 3.82 7.65 6.33
N SER A 676 3.27 7.18 7.45
CA SER A 676 3.33 7.86 8.75
C SER A 676 4.26 7.21 9.76
N GLY A 677 5.04 6.20 9.35
CA GLY A 677 5.95 5.47 10.24
C GLY A 677 6.76 4.39 9.53
N ILE A 678 7.43 3.58 10.35
CA ILE A 678 8.35 2.51 9.94
C ILE A 678 7.87 1.16 10.52
N PRO A 679 8.21 0.01 9.89
CA PRO A 679 9.04 -0.14 8.70
C PRO A 679 8.35 0.36 7.42
N THR A 680 9.11 1.00 6.54
CA THR A 680 8.68 1.30 5.15
C THR A 680 9.81 0.86 4.21
N TYR A 681 9.45 0.19 3.12
CA TYR A 681 10.41 -0.28 2.11
C TYR A 681 10.01 0.29 0.76
N ALA A 682 10.94 0.99 0.09
CA ALA A 682 10.71 1.62 -1.20
C ALA A 682 11.77 1.17 -2.21
N LEU A 683 11.32 0.52 -3.30
CA LEU A 683 12.16 0.16 -4.43
C LEU A 683 11.93 1.14 -5.58
N TYR A 684 12.95 1.92 -5.92
CA TYR A 684 12.97 2.80 -7.09
C TYR A 684 13.60 2.06 -8.26
N SER A 685 13.00 2.13 -9.45
CA SER A 685 13.49 1.40 -10.64
C SER A 685 14.68 2.04 -11.35
N GLY A 686 15.08 3.26 -10.95
CA GLY A 686 16.08 4.07 -11.65
C GLY A 686 15.56 4.77 -12.90
N GLN A 687 14.34 4.47 -13.36
CA GLN A 687 13.75 5.16 -14.50
C GLN A 687 13.28 6.57 -14.11
N ALA A 688 13.70 7.58 -14.88
CA ALA A 688 13.36 8.98 -14.64
C ALA A 688 11.83 9.19 -14.66
N GLY A 689 11.29 9.68 -13.55
CA GLY A 689 9.85 9.94 -13.39
C GLY A 689 9.00 8.75 -12.90
N ALA A 690 9.55 7.54 -12.80
CA ALA A 690 8.82 6.39 -12.27
C ALA A 690 8.67 6.49 -10.74
N PRO A 691 7.45 6.29 -10.18
CA PRO A 691 7.26 6.28 -8.73
C PRO A 691 7.83 5.01 -8.09
N PRO A 692 8.27 5.06 -6.82
CA PRO A 692 8.79 3.90 -6.12
C PRO A 692 7.71 2.85 -5.84
N GLN A 693 8.06 1.58 -6.04
CA GLN A 693 7.28 0.44 -5.60
C GLN A 693 7.41 0.30 -4.08
N LEU A 694 6.31 0.49 -3.35
CA LEU A 694 6.24 0.30 -1.90
C LEU A 694 5.95 -1.16 -1.55
N LEU A 695 6.76 -1.77 -0.68
CA LEU A 695 6.53 -3.13 -0.20
C LEU A 695 5.72 -3.14 1.13
N PRO A 696 5.06 -4.26 1.48
CA PRO A 696 4.35 -4.41 2.76
C PRO A 696 5.26 -4.26 3.99
N GLU A 697 4.68 -3.76 5.08
CA GLU A 697 5.33 -3.56 6.38
C GLU A 697 5.81 -4.88 7.02
N VAL A 698 5.16 -6.01 6.69
CA VAL A 698 5.60 -7.36 7.02
C VAL A 698 6.29 -7.94 5.79
N LEU A 699 7.62 -8.03 5.84
CA LEU A 699 8.43 -8.46 4.70
C LEU A 699 8.56 -9.99 4.67
N THR A 700 8.75 -10.56 3.48
CA THR A 700 9.15 -11.96 3.29
C THR A 700 10.14 -12.07 2.14
N PRO A 701 11.00 -13.11 2.07
CA PRO A 701 11.98 -13.22 0.98
C PRO A 701 11.33 -13.22 -0.41
N GLY A 702 10.18 -13.89 -0.58
CA GLY A 702 9.44 -13.92 -1.84
C GLY A 702 8.92 -12.55 -2.29
N ILE A 703 8.54 -11.66 -1.35
CA ILE A 703 8.17 -10.27 -1.69
C ILE A 703 9.38 -9.52 -2.25
N VAL A 704 10.56 -9.67 -1.62
CA VAL A 704 11.78 -9.01 -2.08
C VAL A 704 12.21 -9.54 -3.45
N PHE A 705 12.23 -10.86 -3.64
CA PHE A 705 12.57 -11.46 -4.94
C PHE A 705 11.62 -11.01 -6.06
N ASN A 706 10.30 -10.97 -5.81
CA ASN A 706 9.33 -10.50 -6.79
C ASN A 706 9.51 -9.02 -7.14
N ALA A 707 9.84 -8.17 -6.16
CA ALA A 707 10.14 -6.76 -6.38
C ALA A 707 11.41 -6.58 -7.24
N LEU A 708 12.49 -7.28 -6.90
CA LEU A 708 13.74 -7.24 -7.67
C LEU A 708 13.59 -7.78 -9.10
N ASN A 709 12.79 -8.84 -9.28
CA ASN A 709 12.48 -9.39 -10.60
C ASN A 709 11.59 -8.46 -11.45
N SER A 710 10.94 -7.46 -10.85
CA SER A 710 10.16 -6.43 -11.58
C SER A 710 11.01 -5.24 -12.02
N LEU A 711 12.31 -5.20 -11.69
CA LEU A 711 13.22 -4.18 -12.18
C LEU A 711 13.54 -4.38 -13.67
N PRO A 712 13.63 -3.30 -14.47
CA PRO A 712 14.07 -3.39 -15.85
C PRO A 712 15.53 -3.87 -15.88
N HIS A 713 15.77 -5.05 -16.45
CA HIS A 713 17.13 -5.58 -16.58
C HIS A 713 17.98 -4.65 -17.47
N THR A 714 18.93 -3.94 -16.86
CA THR A 714 19.91 -3.14 -17.58
C THR A 714 20.81 -4.06 -18.40
N ALA A 715 20.59 -4.09 -19.72
CA ALA A 715 21.51 -4.72 -20.63
C ALA A 715 22.89 -4.07 -20.46
N THR A 716 23.88 -4.86 -20.03
CA THR A 716 25.26 -4.38 -19.83
C THR A 716 25.80 -3.80 -21.13
N VAL A 717 25.98 -2.47 -21.15
CA VAL A 717 26.67 -1.77 -22.23
C VAL A 717 28.08 -2.35 -22.36
N GLY A 718 28.38 -2.93 -23.52
CA GLY A 718 29.67 -3.55 -23.77
C GLY A 718 30.81 -2.54 -23.64
N SER A 719 31.84 -2.89 -22.87
CA SER A 719 33.06 -2.08 -22.77
C SER A 719 33.80 -2.07 -24.11
N ALA A 720 33.84 -0.90 -24.74
CA ALA A 720 34.59 -0.72 -25.97
C ALA A 720 36.11 -0.78 -25.72
N GLY A 721 36.81 -1.50 -26.60
CA GLY A 721 38.18 -1.21 -27.04
C GLY A 721 39.30 -1.09 -26.00
N SER A 722 40.01 -2.20 -25.76
CA SER A 722 41.44 -2.15 -25.44
C SER A 722 42.26 -2.45 -26.69
N ALA A 723 42.73 -1.39 -27.36
CA ALA A 723 43.76 -1.54 -28.37
C ALA A 723 45.08 -1.94 -27.70
N SER A 724 45.64 -3.09 -28.06
CA SER A 724 47.01 -3.46 -27.71
C SER A 724 47.79 -3.83 -28.97
N ALA A 725 48.60 -2.88 -29.45
CA ALA A 725 49.65 -3.20 -30.39
C ALA A 725 50.73 -4.03 -29.67
N SER A 726 51.10 -5.19 -30.22
CA SER A 726 52.31 -5.90 -29.85
C SER A 726 53.12 -6.17 -31.10
N SER A 727 54.34 -5.64 -31.10
CA SER A 727 55.29 -5.71 -32.21
C SER A 727 56.04 -7.04 -32.23
N ALA A 728 56.17 -7.61 -33.43
CA ALA A 728 57.33 -8.35 -33.93
C ALA A 728 58.03 -9.37 -32.99
N THR A 729 57.85 -10.66 -33.30
CA THR A 729 58.93 -11.66 -33.17
C THR A 729 59.01 -12.54 -34.42
N THR A 730 59.93 -12.14 -35.31
CA THR A 730 60.83 -12.96 -36.13
C THR A 730 60.62 -14.49 -36.17
N ALA A 731 60.26 -15.05 -37.33
CA ALA A 731 60.83 -16.31 -37.86
C ALA A 731 60.45 -16.59 -39.33
N LYS A 732 61.26 -16.09 -40.27
CA LYS A 732 61.32 -16.41 -41.72
C LYS A 732 60.10 -16.12 -42.60
#